data_AF-A0A922JCB2-F1
#
_entry.id   AF-A0A922JCB2-F1
#
_cell.length_a   1.000
_cell.length_b   1.000
_cell.length_c   1.000
_cell.angle_alpha   90.00
_cell.angle_beta   90.00
_cell.angle_gamma   90.00
#
_symmetry.space_group_name_H-M   'P 1'
#
loop_
_entity.id
_entity.type
_entity.pdbx_description
1 polymer ?
#
loop_
_entity_poly.entity_id
_entity_poly.type
_entity_poly.pdbx_seq_one_letter_code
_entity_poly.pdbx_strand_id
1 'polypeptide(L)'
;MLHSKTFVKKTRGGKVNKQVREHYLRDDIYCGAPICKVCDSSAARLSPSASTILIVDTNVVLHQIDLLENSAIDDVVMLSIVLEEVKNKNMSVYNRVRALCSNSMRRFFVFANENHKDTFVKEMNKESKNDRNDRAIRVAAQWYQNHLGGAARVLLITNDRENKRKAIEEGISAETIESYVKSLDQPNLLDLLVQPASEDLNMEEVEDLRPSKRKVIYAEHKPMSEITSGLHRGIYHQGKLRVNRYNPFEAYVGSESIGDEIIIYGRANMNRAFDGDIVAVELLPQDQWYEEKSLSIADEEDGEEYVHLVPNSADDAPRTTNVVQGSAGDTKVVSSRPSGFVVGIIKRNWHSYCGSLEPMPMPAGSGGTAHALFVSKDRRIPKIRIQTRQLENLLDKRIIVVVDSWDHLSRYPSGHYVRTIGEIGDRDTESEVVLIENDINSRPFSSQVLACLPSLPWSVSSEDLANPIRQDLRHLRVFSVDPPGCKDIDDALHCITLPNGNFEVGVHIADVTNFVLPGTPLDDEATQRGTSVYLVERRIDMLPKPLTEDICSLRADVERLAFSVIWEMTSEAEIISTRYTKSVIKSSAAMSYIEAQARMDDSRLMDPLTTELRSMNTLAKIMRLKRIERGALTLASAEVKFQIDTETHDPLDIGMYQIREANQMVEEFMLAANVSVAEKILKHFPVFSLLRRHPSPTREMLEPLLRTAAAVGLNLDVSSSKALADSLDHAVGDDPYFNKLIRILATRCMTQAVYFCSGDLSPQEYHHYGLAAPLYTHFTSPIRRYADVIVHRLLAASLEIYKLPSIFQDRPQLTSIADNLNYRHRNAQMAGRASVELHTLIYFRKRH
;
A
#
# COMPACT_ATOMS: atom_id res chain seq x y z
N MET A 1 22.65 -20.15 33.24
CA MET A 1 24.13 -20.15 33.11
C MET A 1 24.55 -19.00 32.21
N LEU A 2 25.52 -18.17 32.61
CA LEU A 2 26.00 -17.03 31.81
C LEU A 2 27.12 -17.46 30.86
N HIS A 3 27.07 -17.04 29.60
CA HIS A 3 28.12 -17.21 28.59
C HIS A 3 28.41 -15.86 27.92
N SER A 4 29.58 -15.73 27.28
CA SER A 4 29.93 -14.54 26.49
C SER A 4 29.98 -14.87 25.00
N LYS A 5 29.18 -14.18 24.18
CA LYS A 5 29.22 -14.27 22.70
C LYS A 5 30.07 -13.11 22.18
N THR A 6 31.14 -13.44 21.46
CA THR A 6 32.07 -12.45 20.89
C THR A 6 31.96 -12.46 19.38
N PHE A 7 31.76 -11.31 18.76
CA PHE A 7 31.77 -11.20 17.30
C PHE A 7 32.43 -9.91 16.83
N VAL A 8 32.95 -9.94 15.61
CA VAL A 8 33.65 -8.83 14.98
C VAL A 8 32.70 -8.18 13.99
N LYS A 9 32.42 -6.89 14.15
CA LYS A 9 31.54 -6.11 13.27
C LYS A 9 32.32 -4.99 12.59
N LYS A 10 32.26 -4.94 11.27
CA LYS A 10 32.75 -3.79 10.49
C LYS A 10 31.69 -2.69 10.55
N THR A 11 32.09 -1.50 10.97
CA THR A 11 31.25 -0.30 10.99
C THR A 11 31.06 0.25 9.56
N ARG A 12 30.05 1.10 9.35
CA ARG A 12 29.81 1.76 8.04
C ARG A 12 31.04 2.55 7.54
N GLY A 13 31.84 3.10 8.46
CA GLY A 13 33.12 3.78 8.16
C GLY A 13 34.33 2.85 8.01
N GLY A 14 34.14 1.54 7.88
CA GLY A 14 35.21 0.58 7.62
C GLY A 14 36.02 0.11 8.84
N LYS A 15 35.85 0.72 10.03
CA LYS A 15 36.51 0.28 11.27
C LYS A 15 35.95 -1.04 11.76
N VAL A 16 36.84 -1.94 12.21
CA VAL A 16 36.51 -3.27 12.70
C VAL A 16 36.46 -3.24 14.23
N ASN A 17 35.27 -3.44 14.81
CA ASN A 17 35.06 -3.43 16.26
C ASN A 17 34.73 -4.83 16.77
N LYS A 18 35.38 -5.25 17.86
CA LYS A 18 35.03 -6.46 18.61
C LYS A 18 33.92 -6.13 19.59
N GLN A 19 32.76 -6.77 19.45
CA GLN A 19 31.67 -6.69 20.43
C GLN A 19 31.63 -7.98 21.25
N VAL A 20 31.49 -7.83 22.56
CA VAL A 20 31.24 -8.93 23.50
C VAL A 20 29.86 -8.69 24.10
N ARG A 21 28.99 -9.69 24.04
CA ARG A 21 27.66 -9.66 24.64
C ARG A 21 27.50 -10.81 25.63
N GLU A 22 26.82 -10.53 26.72
CA GLU A 22 26.34 -11.55 27.65
C GLU A 22 25.24 -12.38 26.97
N HIS A 23 25.27 -13.69 27.20
CA HIS A 23 24.32 -14.65 26.65
C HIS A 23 23.86 -15.60 27.76
N TYR A 24 22.59 -15.49 28.15
CA TYR A 24 22.03 -16.25 29.25
C TYR A 24 21.37 -17.53 28.74
N LEU A 25 21.82 -18.66 29.30
CA LEU A 25 21.22 -19.99 29.11
C LEU A 25 20.23 -20.28 30.24
N ARG A 26 19.03 -20.67 29.87
CA ARG A 26 17.86 -20.90 30.70
C ARG A 26 17.43 -22.37 30.64
N ASP A 27 16.76 -22.83 31.69
CA ASP A 27 16.18 -24.17 31.86
C ASP A 27 14.65 -24.16 31.94
N ASP A 28 14.03 -22.98 31.92
CA ASP A 28 12.58 -22.76 31.99
C ASP A 28 11.94 -22.52 30.61
N ILE A 29 12.60 -22.93 29.53
CA ILE A 29 12.09 -22.81 28.17
C ILE A 29 11.31 -24.08 27.82
N TYR A 30 9.99 -23.95 27.68
CA TYR A 30 9.07 -25.05 27.40
C TYR A 30 9.05 -25.42 25.91
N CYS A 31 8.72 -26.68 25.61
CA CYS A 31 8.74 -27.22 24.24
C CYS A 31 7.50 -26.87 23.39
N GLY A 32 6.46 -26.27 23.99
CA GLY A 32 5.24 -25.84 23.30
C GLY A 32 4.29 -26.97 22.89
N ALA A 33 4.63 -28.23 23.19
CA ALA A 33 3.82 -29.40 22.93
C ALA A 33 2.95 -29.75 24.15
N PRO A 34 1.61 -29.79 24.02
CA PRO A 34 0.73 -30.10 25.17
C PRO A 34 0.80 -31.57 25.61
N ILE A 35 1.33 -32.45 24.75
CA ILE A 35 1.65 -33.85 25.08
C ILE A 35 2.84 -34.01 26.04
N CYS A 36 3.61 -32.94 26.25
CA CYS A 36 4.76 -32.99 27.15
C CYS A 36 4.31 -33.09 28.61
N LYS A 37 4.93 -34.03 29.35
CA LYS A 37 4.66 -34.24 30.78
C LYS A 37 5.59 -33.46 31.71
N VAL A 38 6.62 -32.81 31.15
CA VAL A 38 7.71 -32.15 31.91
C VAL A 38 7.57 -30.63 31.87
N CYS A 39 7.16 -30.07 30.73
CA CYS A 39 7.03 -28.64 30.54
C CYS A 39 5.65 -28.12 30.96
N ASP A 40 5.57 -26.82 31.26
CA ASP A 40 4.29 -26.13 31.42
C ASP A 40 3.52 -26.12 30.09
N SER A 41 2.28 -26.63 30.13
CA SER A 41 1.38 -26.72 28.98
C SER A 41 0.45 -25.53 28.83
N SER A 42 0.45 -24.56 29.78
CA SER A 42 -0.45 -23.40 29.78
C SER A 42 -0.32 -22.52 28.52
N ALA A 43 0.87 -22.49 27.93
CA ALA A 43 1.19 -21.72 26.72
C ALA A 43 1.51 -22.60 25.50
N ALA A 44 1.08 -23.87 25.52
CA ALA A 44 1.27 -24.79 24.40
C ALA A 44 0.47 -24.34 23.16
N ARG A 45 1.08 -24.45 21.98
CA ARG A 45 0.47 -24.06 20.69
C ARG A 45 0.37 -25.19 19.68
N LEU A 46 1.12 -26.26 19.88
CA LEU A 46 1.06 -27.45 19.03
C LEU A 46 -0.16 -28.31 19.38
N SER A 47 -0.58 -29.20 18.49
CA SER A 47 -1.75 -30.05 18.74
C SER A 47 -1.48 -31.13 19.81
N PRO A 48 -2.47 -31.45 20.67
CA PRO A 48 -2.42 -32.57 21.61
C PRO A 48 -2.48 -33.95 20.95
N SER A 49 -2.82 -34.03 19.67
CA SER A 49 -2.84 -35.28 18.88
C SER A 49 -1.88 -35.24 17.69
N ALA A 50 -0.89 -34.34 17.69
CA ALA A 50 0.07 -34.22 16.60
C ALA A 50 0.85 -35.55 16.46
N SER A 51 0.67 -36.24 15.33
CA SER A 51 1.42 -37.45 15.01
C SER A 51 2.86 -37.13 14.62
N THR A 52 3.07 -35.97 13.99
CA THR A 52 4.37 -35.48 13.52
C THR A 52 4.53 -34.00 13.87
N ILE A 53 5.70 -33.62 14.38
CA ILE A 53 6.12 -32.24 14.64
C ILE A 53 7.23 -31.90 13.65
N LEU A 54 7.05 -30.80 12.92
CA LEU A 54 7.99 -30.35 11.90
C LEU A 54 8.98 -29.35 12.49
N ILE A 55 10.27 -29.58 12.29
CA ILE A 55 11.33 -28.59 12.53
C ILE A 55 11.85 -28.17 11.17
N VAL A 56 11.73 -26.88 10.85
CA VAL A 56 12.08 -26.35 9.54
C VAL A 56 13.44 -25.66 9.56
N ASP A 57 14.21 -25.88 8.50
CA ASP A 57 15.48 -25.23 8.24
C ASP A 57 15.30 -23.83 7.61
N THR A 58 16.32 -22.97 7.71
CA THR A 58 16.34 -21.60 7.18
C THR A 58 16.01 -21.55 5.69
N ASN A 59 16.62 -22.41 4.87
CA ASN A 59 16.40 -22.39 3.43
C ASN A 59 14.96 -22.78 3.04
N VAL A 60 14.34 -23.68 3.81
CA VAL A 60 12.94 -24.04 3.60
C VAL A 60 12.04 -22.86 3.90
N VAL A 61 12.29 -22.15 5.00
CA VAL A 61 11.51 -20.95 5.36
C VAL A 61 11.68 -19.83 4.33
N LEU A 62 12.89 -19.63 3.80
CA LEU A 62 13.17 -18.59 2.81
C LEU A 62 12.52 -18.85 1.46
N HIS A 63 12.52 -20.09 1.01
CA HIS A 63 12.09 -20.46 -0.34
C HIS A 63 10.69 -21.04 -0.42
N GLN A 64 10.11 -21.51 0.68
CA GLN A 64 8.82 -22.23 0.69
C GLN A 64 7.82 -21.60 1.65
N ILE A 65 7.91 -20.29 1.87
CA ILE A 65 7.01 -19.58 2.80
C ILE A 65 5.54 -19.69 2.37
N ASP A 66 5.25 -19.65 1.07
CA ASP A 66 3.89 -19.78 0.53
C ASP A 66 3.31 -21.18 0.83
N LEU A 67 4.13 -22.23 0.77
CA LEU A 67 3.75 -23.57 1.22
C LEU A 67 3.50 -23.62 2.73
N LEU A 68 4.36 -22.98 3.55
CA LEU A 68 4.19 -22.93 5.01
C LEU A 68 2.93 -22.14 5.42
N GLU A 69 2.47 -21.21 4.59
CA GLU A 69 1.21 -20.49 4.81
C GLU A 69 -0.03 -21.33 4.48
N ASN A 70 0.11 -22.46 3.78
CA ASN A 70 -1.00 -23.37 3.52
C ASN A 70 -1.46 -24.07 4.82
N SER A 71 -2.78 -24.17 5.04
CA SER A 71 -3.35 -24.80 6.24
C SER A 71 -3.08 -26.31 6.34
N ALA A 72 -2.65 -26.97 5.26
CA ALA A 72 -2.20 -28.35 5.28
C ALA A 72 -0.89 -28.53 6.09
N ILE A 73 -0.11 -27.46 6.27
CA ILE A 73 1.13 -27.48 7.04
C ILE A 73 0.90 -26.81 8.39
N ASP A 74 0.94 -27.62 9.45
CA ASP A 74 0.73 -27.22 10.83
C ASP A 74 1.63 -28.06 11.75
N ASP A 75 1.60 -27.77 13.07
CA ASP A 75 2.45 -28.39 14.09
C ASP A 75 3.96 -28.16 13.81
N VAL A 76 4.28 -26.90 13.48
CA VAL A 76 5.64 -26.46 13.10
C VAL A 76 6.34 -25.79 14.29
N VAL A 77 7.55 -26.25 14.59
CA VAL A 77 8.47 -25.62 15.53
C VAL A 77 9.48 -24.76 14.77
N MET A 78 9.39 -23.46 14.97
CA MET A 78 10.31 -22.45 14.45
C MET A 78 11.42 -22.19 15.45
N LEU A 79 12.65 -22.52 15.10
CA LEU A 79 13.80 -22.26 15.97
C LEU A 79 14.20 -20.78 15.95
N SER A 80 14.60 -20.23 17.11
CA SER A 80 15.05 -18.83 17.21
C SER A 80 16.23 -18.50 16.29
N ILE A 81 17.15 -19.43 16.09
CA ILE A 81 18.29 -19.25 15.17
C ILE A 81 17.83 -19.12 13.71
N VAL A 82 16.83 -19.90 13.31
CA VAL A 82 16.23 -19.86 11.97
C VAL A 82 15.54 -18.52 11.76
N LEU A 83 14.75 -18.05 12.74
CA LEU A 83 14.11 -16.73 12.68
C LEU A 83 15.11 -15.58 12.60
N GLU A 84 16.21 -15.63 13.35
CA GLU A 84 17.27 -14.62 13.30
C GLU A 84 17.97 -14.60 11.93
N GLU A 85 18.23 -15.77 11.36
CA GLU A 85 18.84 -15.88 10.04
C GLU A 85 17.91 -15.40 8.92
N VAL A 86 16.63 -15.78 8.96
CA VAL A 86 15.59 -15.29 8.03
C VAL A 86 15.45 -13.77 8.16
N LYS A 87 15.43 -13.21 9.37
CA LYS A 87 15.38 -11.75 9.59
C LYS A 87 16.55 -11.02 8.94
N ASN A 88 17.75 -11.59 9.01
CA ASN A 88 18.95 -11.00 8.44
C ASN A 88 19.02 -11.14 6.91
N LYS A 89 18.45 -12.22 6.35
CA LYS A 89 18.44 -12.49 4.90
C LYS A 89 17.26 -11.82 4.17
N ASN A 90 16.03 -11.95 4.69
CA ASN A 90 14.82 -11.41 4.09
C ASN A 90 13.79 -10.97 5.17
N MET A 91 13.69 -9.66 5.39
CA MET A 91 12.77 -9.08 6.38
C MET A 91 11.28 -9.31 6.04
N SER A 92 10.93 -9.40 4.76
CA SER A 92 9.55 -9.65 4.33
C SER A 92 9.09 -11.04 4.76
N VAL A 93 9.90 -12.06 4.45
CA VAL A 93 9.65 -13.44 4.88
C VAL A 93 9.61 -13.54 6.40
N TYR A 94 10.53 -12.87 7.11
CA TYR A 94 10.50 -12.83 8.57
C TYR A 94 9.17 -12.30 9.14
N ASN A 95 8.63 -11.22 8.57
CA ASN A 95 7.35 -10.66 8.99
C ASN A 95 6.19 -11.63 8.73
N ARG A 96 6.18 -12.32 7.58
CA ARG A 96 5.18 -13.36 7.25
C ARG A 96 5.23 -14.53 8.23
N VAL A 97 6.42 -15.07 8.50
CA VAL A 97 6.62 -16.16 9.48
C VAL A 97 6.24 -15.72 10.89
N ARG A 98 6.56 -14.49 11.28
CA ARG A 98 6.17 -13.94 12.58
C ARG A 98 4.65 -13.81 12.70
N ALA A 99 3.96 -13.44 11.63
CA ALA A 99 2.51 -13.41 11.58
C ALA A 99 1.91 -14.82 11.73
N LEU A 100 2.47 -15.83 11.05
CA LEU A 100 2.10 -17.25 11.26
C LEU A 100 2.29 -17.68 12.71
N CYS A 101 3.44 -17.36 13.29
CA CYS A 101 3.75 -17.68 14.69
C CYS A 101 2.88 -16.91 15.70
N SER A 102 2.24 -15.81 15.31
CA SER A 102 1.38 -15.00 16.19
C SER A 102 -0.10 -15.33 16.04
N ASN A 103 -0.48 -15.94 14.92
CA ASN A 103 -1.85 -16.31 14.59
C ASN A 103 -2.31 -17.51 15.44
N SER A 104 -3.37 -17.32 16.23
CA SER A 104 -3.94 -18.37 17.09
C SER A 104 -4.59 -19.52 16.32
N MET A 105 -4.98 -19.29 15.07
CA MET A 105 -5.56 -20.33 14.20
C MET A 105 -4.49 -21.26 13.60
N ARG A 106 -3.21 -20.88 13.69
CA ARG A 106 -2.09 -21.65 13.13
C ARG A 106 -1.26 -22.26 14.25
N ARG A 107 -0.83 -23.50 14.04
CA ARG A 107 -0.09 -24.28 15.05
C ARG A 107 1.41 -24.14 14.86
N PHE A 108 1.88 -22.89 15.01
CA PHE A 108 3.30 -22.53 14.91
C PHE A 108 3.82 -22.12 16.29
N PHE A 109 4.93 -22.72 16.71
CA PHE A 109 5.56 -22.45 18.00
C PHE A 109 7.01 -22.01 17.82
N VAL A 110 7.41 -20.93 18.50
CA VAL A 110 8.80 -20.45 18.46
C VAL A 110 9.57 -21.03 19.63
N PHE A 111 10.57 -21.85 19.36
CA PHE A 111 11.44 -22.43 20.38
C PHE A 111 12.77 -21.66 20.44
N ALA A 112 13.07 -21.10 21.61
CA ALA A 112 14.26 -20.29 21.87
C ALA A 112 15.52 -21.14 22.10
N ASN A 113 15.91 -21.90 21.06
CA ASN A 113 17.02 -22.86 21.10
C ASN A 113 18.39 -22.24 21.44
N GLU A 114 18.64 -20.98 21.10
CA GLU A 114 19.89 -20.30 21.47
C GLU A 114 19.94 -20.00 22.97
N ASN A 115 18.80 -19.83 23.64
CA ASN A 115 18.73 -19.55 25.07
C ASN A 115 18.48 -20.78 25.92
N HIS A 116 18.14 -21.93 25.33
CA HIS A 116 17.89 -23.16 26.07
C HIS A 116 19.21 -23.88 26.39
N LYS A 117 19.41 -24.22 27.66
CA LYS A 117 20.65 -24.80 28.20
C LYS A 117 21.12 -26.04 27.43
N ASP A 118 20.20 -26.94 27.11
CA ASP A 118 20.55 -28.24 26.51
C ASP A 118 20.66 -28.20 24.97
N THR A 119 20.17 -27.15 24.30
CA THR A 119 20.20 -27.05 22.84
C THR A 119 21.20 -26.01 22.32
N PHE A 120 21.80 -25.23 23.22
CA PHE A 120 22.79 -24.22 22.84
C PHE A 120 24.10 -24.85 22.35
N VAL A 121 24.57 -24.38 21.20
CA VAL A 121 25.84 -24.84 20.60
C VAL A 121 26.90 -23.73 20.54
N LYS A 122 28.13 -24.08 20.92
CA LYS A 122 29.33 -23.23 20.79
C LYS A 122 29.94 -23.38 19.39
N GLU A 123 30.58 -22.32 18.89
CA GLU A 123 31.36 -22.35 17.65
C GLU A 123 32.59 -23.26 17.80
N MET A 124 32.83 -24.14 16.81
CA MET A 124 34.02 -24.99 16.76
C MET A 124 35.14 -24.36 15.92
N ASN A 125 36.38 -24.79 16.18
CA ASN A 125 37.54 -24.29 15.42
C ASN A 125 37.43 -24.67 13.93
N LYS A 126 37.53 -23.68 13.04
CA LYS A 126 37.43 -23.80 11.57
C LYS A 126 36.02 -24.15 11.03
N GLU A 127 34.99 -24.03 11.85
CA GLU A 127 33.59 -24.21 11.42
C GLU A 127 33.06 -22.93 10.75
N SER A 128 32.30 -23.06 9.66
CA SER A 128 31.61 -21.90 9.07
C SER A 128 30.38 -21.52 9.90
N LYS A 129 29.88 -20.28 9.75
CA LYS A 129 28.64 -19.87 10.42
C LYS A 129 27.43 -20.70 10.00
N ASN A 130 27.39 -21.12 8.73
CA ASN A 130 26.30 -21.95 8.21
C ASN A 130 26.33 -23.33 8.88
N ASP A 131 27.50 -23.97 8.89
CA ASP A 131 27.68 -25.29 9.53
C ASP A 131 27.28 -25.28 11.02
N ARG A 132 27.62 -24.20 11.73
CA ARG A 132 27.24 -24.03 13.14
C ARG A 132 25.73 -23.90 13.31
N ASN A 133 25.06 -23.15 12.43
CA ASN A 133 23.61 -22.99 12.48
C ASN A 133 22.91 -24.31 12.15
N ASP A 134 23.33 -25.02 11.12
CA ASP A 134 22.82 -26.35 10.76
C ASP A 134 22.97 -27.33 11.91
N ARG A 135 24.12 -27.31 12.60
CA ARG A 135 24.35 -28.12 13.80
C ARG A 135 23.44 -27.70 14.96
N ALA A 136 23.19 -26.41 15.16
CA ALA A 136 22.24 -25.93 16.18
C ALA A 136 20.82 -26.46 15.93
N ILE A 137 20.40 -26.50 14.67
CA ILE A 137 19.10 -27.03 14.24
C ILE A 137 19.03 -28.53 14.52
N ARG A 138 20.06 -29.29 14.13
CA ARG A 138 20.15 -30.74 14.40
C ARG A 138 20.14 -31.07 15.90
N VAL A 139 20.90 -30.34 16.72
CA VAL A 139 20.90 -30.53 18.18
C VAL A 139 19.51 -30.26 18.79
N ALA A 140 18.81 -29.21 18.33
CA ALA A 140 17.45 -28.94 18.78
C ALA A 140 16.47 -30.04 18.34
N ALA A 141 16.59 -30.55 17.11
CA ALA A 141 15.76 -31.65 16.62
C ALA A 141 15.97 -32.94 17.41
N GLN A 142 17.23 -33.29 17.69
CA GLN A 142 17.57 -34.42 18.54
C GLN A 142 17.01 -34.26 19.96
N TRP A 143 17.10 -33.05 20.52
CA TRP A 143 16.54 -32.76 21.84
C TRP A 143 15.02 -32.98 21.85
N TYR A 144 14.29 -32.48 20.86
CA TYR A 144 12.85 -32.71 20.74
C TYR A 144 12.50 -34.20 20.61
N GLN A 145 13.25 -34.95 19.80
CA GLN A 145 13.04 -36.40 19.61
C GLN A 145 13.23 -37.18 20.93
N ASN A 146 14.27 -36.83 21.70
CA ASN A 146 14.53 -37.45 23.00
C ASN A 146 13.52 -37.01 24.06
N HIS A 147 13.17 -35.71 24.08
CA HIS A 147 12.30 -35.11 25.08
C HIS A 147 10.85 -35.60 24.99
N LEU A 148 10.35 -35.82 23.76
CA LEU A 148 9.00 -36.32 23.54
C LEU A 148 8.89 -37.85 23.60
N GLY A 149 10.03 -38.58 23.61
CA GLY A 149 10.08 -40.01 23.96
C GLY A 149 9.15 -40.92 23.15
N GLY A 150 8.85 -40.56 21.90
CA GLY A 150 7.94 -41.30 21.01
C GLY A 150 6.47 -40.86 21.05
N ALA A 151 6.10 -39.87 21.86
CA ALA A 151 4.73 -39.33 21.89
C ALA A 151 4.33 -38.61 20.59
N ALA A 152 5.32 -38.12 19.82
CA ALA A 152 5.16 -37.61 18.46
C ALA A 152 6.45 -37.88 17.65
N ARG A 153 6.31 -38.09 16.34
CA ARG A 153 7.46 -38.18 15.42
C ARG A 153 8.02 -36.77 15.18
N VAL A 154 9.31 -36.56 15.40
CA VAL A 154 9.96 -35.28 15.10
C VAL A 154 10.64 -35.40 13.73
N LEU A 155 10.32 -34.51 12.80
CA LEU A 155 10.85 -34.54 11.44
C LEU A 155 11.55 -33.23 11.11
N LEU A 156 12.85 -33.31 10.79
CA LEU A 156 13.64 -32.18 10.29
C LEU A 156 13.41 -32.03 8.79
N ILE A 157 12.89 -30.88 8.37
CA ILE A 157 12.70 -30.54 6.96
C ILE A 157 13.82 -29.62 6.51
N THR A 158 14.68 -30.10 5.62
CA THR A 158 15.80 -29.35 5.06
C THR A 158 16.01 -29.67 3.58
N ASN A 159 16.29 -28.64 2.80
CA ASN A 159 16.70 -28.78 1.40
C ASN A 159 18.22 -28.80 1.22
N ASP A 160 18.98 -28.62 2.30
CA ASP A 160 20.44 -28.80 2.29
C ASP A 160 20.75 -30.30 2.34
N ARG A 161 21.36 -30.80 1.24
CA ARG A 161 21.73 -32.21 1.08
C ARG A 161 22.71 -32.68 2.15
N GLU A 162 23.64 -31.83 2.56
CA GLU A 162 24.66 -32.17 3.55
C GLU A 162 24.08 -32.16 4.96
N ASN A 163 23.20 -31.19 5.26
CA ASN A 163 22.50 -31.16 6.55
C ASN A 163 21.59 -32.40 6.71
N LYS A 164 20.85 -32.78 5.64
CA LYS A 164 20.06 -34.02 5.63
C LYS A 164 20.91 -35.26 5.87
N ARG A 165 22.05 -35.39 5.17
CA ARG A 165 22.97 -36.53 5.33
C ARG A 165 23.45 -36.66 6.77
N LYS A 166 23.96 -35.56 7.35
CA LYS A 166 24.44 -35.52 8.74
C LYS A 166 23.33 -35.81 9.76
N ALA A 167 22.12 -35.29 9.54
CA ALA A 167 20.99 -35.54 10.43
C ALA A 167 20.63 -37.04 10.49
N ILE A 168 20.61 -37.73 9.34
CA ILE A 168 20.35 -39.17 9.27
C ILE A 168 21.46 -39.96 9.99
N GLU A 169 22.73 -39.57 9.81
CA GLU A 169 23.88 -40.19 10.50
C GLU A 169 23.81 -40.02 12.02
N GLU A 170 23.24 -38.93 12.50
CA GLU A 170 23.03 -38.64 13.93
C GLU A 170 21.76 -39.30 14.51
N GLY A 171 20.98 -40.03 13.70
CA GLY A 171 19.75 -40.71 14.13
C GLY A 171 18.49 -39.82 14.15
N ILE A 172 18.56 -38.65 13.54
CA ILE A 172 17.45 -37.70 13.40
C ILE A 172 16.67 -38.04 12.13
N SER A 173 15.33 -38.08 12.22
CA SER A 173 14.50 -38.20 11.02
C SER A 173 14.57 -36.91 10.21
N ALA A 174 15.07 -36.99 8.97
CA ALA A 174 15.21 -35.82 8.08
C ALA A 174 14.76 -36.11 6.65
N GLU A 175 13.97 -35.20 6.08
CA GLU A 175 13.43 -35.29 4.72
C GLU A 175 13.56 -33.95 3.99
N THR A 176 13.53 -33.98 2.65
CA THR A 176 13.40 -32.74 1.85
C THR A 176 11.96 -32.30 1.85
N ILE A 177 11.70 -31.00 1.66
CA ILE A 177 10.32 -30.49 1.62
C ILE A 177 9.51 -31.17 0.51
N GLU A 178 10.13 -31.44 -0.65
CA GLU A 178 9.49 -32.11 -1.77
C GLU A 178 9.08 -33.56 -1.43
N SER A 179 9.97 -34.31 -0.78
CA SER A 179 9.68 -35.68 -0.31
C SER A 179 8.53 -35.68 0.69
N TYR A 180 8.55 -34.72 1.63
CA TYR A 180 7.51 -34.58 2.63
C TYR A 180 6.16 -34.26 1.99
N VAL A 181 6.10 -33.28 1.08
CA VAL A 181 4.85 -32.92 0.39
C VAL A 181 4.32 -34.08 -0.46
N LYS A 182 5.20 -34.83 -1.13
CA LYS A 182 4.81 -36.06 -1.85
C LYS A 182 4.18 -37.11 -0.92
N SER A 183 4.66 -37.19 0.33
CA SER A 183 4.12 -38.13 1.33
C SER A 183 2.73 -37.76 1.85
N LEU A 184 2.31 -36.49 1.70
CA LEU A 184 0.98 -36.02 2.13
C LEU A 184 -0.14 -36.42 1.15
N ASP A 185 0.20 -37.01 0.00
CA ASP A 185 -0.73 -37.46 -1.05
C ASP A 185 -1.71 -36.36 -1.52
N GLN A 186 -1.27 -35.10 -1.47
CA GLN A 186 -2.02 -33.94 -1.95
C GLN A 186 -1.35 -33.34 -3.18
N PRO A 187 -1.84 -33.63 -4.42
CA PRO A 187 -1.19 -33.15 -5.64
C PRO A 187 -1.16 -31.63 -5.75
N ASN A 188 -2.13 -30.92 -5.15
CA ASN A 188 -2.22 -29.46 -5.14
C ASN A 188 -1.03 -28.78 -4.44
N LEU A 189 -0.43 -29.43 -3.44
CA LEU A 189 0.70 -28.86 -2.69
C LEU A 189 2.02 -28.93 -3.47
N LEU A 190 2.11 -29.80 -4.48
CA LEU A 190 3.32 -29.94 -5.28
C LEU A 190 3.53 -28.76 -6.23
N ASP A 191 2.45 -28.09 -6.64
CA ASP A 191 2.50 -26.90 -7.50
C ASP A 191 2.88 -25.62 -6.71
N LEU A 192 2.80 -25.68 -5.38
CA LEU A 192 3.27 -24.66 -4.43
C LEU A 192 4.77 -24.71 -4.14
N LEU A 193 5.47 -25.75 -4.62
CA LEU A 193 6.89 -25.95 -4.35
C LEU A 193 7.75 -25.10 -5.29
N VAL A 194 8.62 -24.27 -4.70
CA VAL A 194 9.68 -23.58 -5.45
C VAL A 194 10.76 -24.58 -5.86
N GLN A 195 11.05 -24.66 -7.16
CA GLN A 195 12.13 -25.51 -7.69
C GLN A 195 13.46 -24.74 -7.82
N PRO A 196 14.62 -25.42 -7.69
CA PRO A 196 15.92 -24.81 -7.90
C PRO A 196 16.18 -24.48 -9.38
N ALA A 197 16.71 -23.29 -9.67
CA ALA A 197 17.01 -22.80 -11.03
C ALA A 197 17.90 -23.73 -11.90
N SER A 198 18.60 -24.71 -11.31
CA SER A 198 19.47 -25.64 -12.04
C SER A 198 18.71 -26.75 -12.80
N GLU A 199 17.48 -27.09 -12.40
CA GLU A 199 16.69 -28.14 -13.06
C GLU A 199 15.88 -27.63 -14.26
N ASP A 200 15.66 -26.30 -14.32
CA ASP A 200 14.99 -25.58 -15.42
C ASP A 200 15.73 -25.62 -16.77
N LEU A 201 16.98 -26.10 -16.79
CA LEU A 201 17.90 -26.06 -17.93
C LEU A 201 17.80 -27.27 -18.89
N ASN A 202 16.95 -28.25 -18.58
CA ASN A 202 16.90 -29.55 -19.28
C ASN A 202 15.95 -29.60 -20.49
N MET A 203 15.34 -28.49 -20.90
CA MET A 203 14.45 -28.47 -22.07
C MET A 203 15.01 -27.61 -23.20
N GLU A 204 15.17 -28.22 -24.36
CA GLU A 204 15.35 -27.55 -25.65
C GLU A 204 14.14 -26.63 -25.90
N GLU A 205 14.42 -25.37 -26.21
CA GLU A 205 13.41 -24.35 -26.51
C GLU A 205 12.66 -24.75 -27.79
N VAL A 206 11.38 -25.14 -27.67
CA VAL A 206 10.56 -25.58 -28.82
C VAL A 206 10.09 -24.41 -29.70
N GLU A 207 10.53 -23.17 -29.43
CA GLU A 207 10.29 -22.01 -30.30
C GLU A 207 11.47 -21.60 -31.18
N ASP A 208 12.66 -22.19 -31.02
CA ASP A 208 13.82 -21.89 -31.90
C ASP A 208 14.20 -23.10 -32.76
N LEU A 209 13.49 -23.29 -33.88
CA LEU A 209 13.85 -24.22 -34.97
C LEU A 209 15.12 -23.80 -35.75
N ARG A 210 16.13 -23.23 -35.07
CA ARG A 210 17.46 -22.99 -35.63
C ARG A 210 18.54 -23.46 -34.65
N PRO A 211 19.38 -24.45 -35.04
CA PRO A 211 20.42 -24.96 -34.17
C PRO A 211 21.58 -23.96 -34.12
N SER A 212 21.57 -23.08 -33.12
CA SER A 212 22.73 -22.23 -32.84
C SER A 212 22.86 -21.97 -31.34
N LYS A 213 23.92 -22.54 -30.76
CA LYS A 213 24.60 -22.19 -29.48
C LYS A 213 23.80 -21.28 -28.52
N ARG A 214 23.42 -21.80 -27.34
CA ARG A 214 22.89 -21.06 -26.17
C ARG A 214 23.32 -19.58 -26.19
N LYS A 215 22.48 -18.72 -26.75
CA LYS A 215 22.78 -17.30 -26.91
C LYS A 215 22.49 -16.64 -25.57
N VAL A 216 23.50 -16.05 -24.95
CA VAL A 216 23.30 -15.26 -23.72
C VAL A 216 22.33 -14.13 -24.05
N ILE A 217 21.13 -14.18 -23.49
CA ILE A 217 20.05 -13.21 -23.77
C ILE A 217 20.30 -11.92 -22.98
N TYR A 218 20.77 -12.05 -21.75
CA TYR A 218 21.01 -10.93 -20.86
C TYR A 218 22.41 -10.96 -20.27
N ALA A 219 23.00 -9.79 -20.04
CA ALA A 219 24.31 -9.70 -19.38
C ALA A 219 24.23 -10.13 -17.90
N GLU A 220 25.32 -10.69 -17.38
CA GLU A 220 25.44 -10.96 -15.94
C GLU A 220 25.42 -9.65 -15.13
N HIS A 221 24.78 -9.69 -13.97
CA HIS A 221 24.75 -8.54 -13.07
C HIS A 221 26.11 -8.36 -12.39
N LYS A 222 26.58 -7.12 -12.29
CA LYS A 222 27.83 -6.82 -11.61
C LYS A 222 27.76 -7.14 -10.11
N PRO A 223 28.87 -7.59 -9.48
CA PRO A 223 28.91 -7.82 -8.04
C PRO A 223 28.58 -6.54 -7.25
N MET A 224 27.90 -6.67 -6.11
CA MET A 224 27.51 -5.52 -5.27
C MET A 224 28.68 -4.64 -4.84
N SER A 225 29.90 -5.20 -4.70
CA SER A 225 31.11 -4.42 -4.41
C SER A 225 31.51 -3.48 -5.55
N GLU A 226 31.36 -3.94 -6.81
CA GLU A 226 31.64 -3.14 -8.00
C GLU A 226 30.56 -2.07 -8.19
N ILE A 227 29.28 -2.44 -8.04
CA ILE A 227 28.15 -1.49 -8.08
C ILE A 227 28.36 -0.39 -7.04
N THR A 228 28.68 -0.76 -5.79
CA THR A 228 28.91 0.22 -4.72
C THR A 228 30.10 1.12 -5.05
N SER A 229 31.21 0.58 -5.55
CA SER A 229 32.36 1.40 -5.95
C SER A 229 32.04 2.31 -7.13
N GLY A 230 31.25 1.86 -8.10
CA GLY A 230 30.84 2.64 -9.27
C GLY A 230 29.90 3.78 -8.90
N LEU A 231 28.97 3.55 -7.96
CA LEU A 231 28.10 4.60 -7.39
C LEU A 231 28.93 5.68 -6.68
N HIS A 232 29.92 5.30 -5.87
CA HIS A 232 30.80 6.27 -5.18
C HIS A 232 31.68 7.08 -6.16
N ARG A 233 32.02 6.49 -7.31
CA ARG A 233 32.81 7.15 -8.37
C ARG A 233 31.94 7.96 -9.35
N GLY A 234 30.62 7.90 -9.23
CA GLY A 234 29.69 8.54 -10.16
C GLY A 234 29.64 7.90 -11.55
N ILE A 235 30.10 6.64 -11.68
CA ILE A 235 30.03 5.87 -12.94
C ILE A 235 28.63 5.27 -13.12
N TYR A 236 28.06 4.81 -12.02
CA TYR A 236 26.70 4.27 -11.99
C TYR A 236 25.75 5.24 -11.31
N HIS A 237 24.50 5.15 -11.71
CA HIS A 237 23.40 5.93 -11.19
C HIS A 237 22.35 5.00 -10.59
N GLN A 238 22.00 5.23 -9.33
CA GLN A 238 20.98 4.45 -8.64
C GLN A 238 19.62 5.15 -8.76
N GLY A 239 18.58 4.37 -9.03
CA GLY A 239 17.21 4.87 -9.04
C GLY A 239 16.18 3.76 -8.99
N LYS A 240 14.91 4.15 -8.84
CA LYS A 240 13.77 3.24 -8.94
C LYS A 240 13.36 3.12 -10.42
N LEU A 241 13.32 1.90 -10.95
CA LEU A 241 12.82 1.63 -12.30
C LEU A 241 11.30 1.82 -12.35
N ARG A 242 10.81 2.57 -13.34
CA ARG A 242 9.38 2.77 -13.63
C ARG A 242 9.12 2.30 -15.05
N VAL A 243 8.44 1.17 -15.20
CA VAL A 243 8.13 0.60 -16.53
C VAL A 243 6.89 1.29 -17.08
N ASN A 244 6.92 1.65 -18.37
CA ASN A 244 5.80 2.24 -19.05
C ASN A 244 4.64 1.22 -19.12
N ARG A 245 3.44 1.65 -18.72
CA ARG A 245 2.23 0.80 -18.69
C ARG A 245 1.77 0.33 -20.06
N TYR A 246 2.08 1.10 -21.11
CA TYR A 246 1.65 0.82 -22.47
C TYR A 246 2.73 0.14 -23.31
N ASN A 247 4.00 0.36 -22.95
CA ASN A 247 5.15 -0.29 -23.57
C ASN A 247 6.03 -0.96 -22.50
N PRO A 248 5.96 -2.28 -22.30
CA PRO A 248 6.77 -2.97 -21.28
C PRO A 248 8.28 -2.98 -21.57
N PHE A 249 8.70 -2.53 -22.76
CA PHE A 249 10.11 -2.43 -23.16
C PHE A 249 10.69 -1.03 -22.98
N GLU A 250 9.89 -0.08 -22.52
CA GLU A 250 10.34 1.27 -22.19
C GLU A 250 10.22 1.49 -20.67
N ALA A 251 11.31 1.93 -20.05
CA ALA A 251 11.33 2.23 -18.62
C ALA A 251 12.15 3.49 -18.32
N TYR A 252 11.88 4.09 -17.16
CA TYR A 252 12.52 5.32 -16.70
C TYR A 252 13.17 5.10 -15.35
N VAL A 253 14.35 5.66 -15.15
CA VAL A 253 15.09 5.62 -13.88
C VAL A 253 15.45 7.04 -13.46
N GLY A 254 14.81 7.53 -12.40
CA GLY A 254 15.17 8.82 -11.80
C GLY A 254 16.51 8.74 -11.06
N SER A 255 17.44 9.63 -11.38
CA SER A 255 18.76 9.71 -10.75
C SER A 255 18.97 11.06 -10.07
N GLU A 256 19.13 11.07 -8.75
CA GLU A 256 19.44 12.29 -7.99
C GLU A 256 20.75 12.96 -8.47
N SER A 257 21.70 12.16 -8.97
CA SER A 257 23.00 12.64 -9.45
C SER A 257 22.97 13.33 -10.82
N ILE A 258 21.99 13.02 -11.68
CA ILE A 258 21.83 13.64 -13.00
C ILE A 258 20.79 14.76 -12.94
N GLY A 259 19.83 14.68 -12.02
CA GLY A 259 18.68 15.60 -11.97
C GLY A 259 17.65 15.36 -13.07
N ASP A 260 17.85 14.32 -13.88
CA ASP A 260 16.96 13.92 -14.98
C ASP A 260 16.70 12.41 -14.96
N GLU A 261 15.68 11.98 -15.69
CA GLU A 261 15.34 10.57 -15.88
C GLU A 261 16.13 9.93 -17.01
N ILE A 262 16.75 8.80 -16.70
CA ILE A 262 17.44 7.97 -17.67
C ILE A 262 16.42 7.03 -18.33
N ILE A 263 16.33 7.07 -19.66
CA ILE A 263 15.49 6.16 -20.43
C ILE A 263 16.21 4.83 -20.63
N ILE A 264 15.51 3.74 -20.32
CA ILE A 264 15.97 2.37 -20.56
C ILE A 264 15.03 1.78 -21.59
N TYR A 265 15.54 1.52 -22.79
CA TYR A 265 14.75 0.94 -23.88
C TYR A 265 15.27 -0.44 -24.28
N GLY A 266 14.35 -1.39 -24.43
CA GLY A 266 14.62 -2.74 -24.88
C GLY A 266 14.91 -3.72 -23.74
N ARG A 267 14.50 -4.97 -23.96
CA ARG A 267 14.62 -6.08 -23.01
C ARG A 267 16.07 -6.30 -22.53
N ALA A 268 17.04 -6.22 -23.44
CA ALA A 268 18.45 -6.40 -23.12
C ALA A 268 18.93 -5.32 -22.14
N ASN A 269 18.54 -4.05 -22.35
CA ASN A 269 18.97 -2.93 -21.53
C ASN A 269 18.28 -2.84 -20.18
N MET A 270 17.04 -3.30 -20.08
CA MET A 270 16.35 -3.48 -18.81
C MET A 270 16.96 -4.59 -17.95
N ASN A 271 17.71 -5.52 -18.56
CA ASN A 271 18.52 -6.54 -17.92
C ASN A 271 17.85 -7.24 -16.71
N ARG A 272 16.72 -7.91 -16.97
CA ARG A 272 15.97 -8.70 -15.98
C ARG A 272 15.44 -7.89 -14.79
N ALA A 273 15.24 -6.58 -14.92
CA ALA A 273 14.64 -5.73 -13.89
C ALA A 273 13.10 -5.67 -13.98
N PHE A 274 12.44 -5.49 -12.85
CA PHE A 274 10.98 -5.38 -12.71
C PHE A 274 10.55 -3.95 -12.37
N ASP A 275 9.28 -3.61 -12.65
CA ASP A 275 8.70 -2.34 -12.20
C ASP A 275 8.87 -2.17 -10.68
N GLY A 276 9.43 -1.02 -10.32
CA GLY A 276 9.71 -0.64 -8.94
C GLY A 276 10.98 -1.20 -8.31
N ASP A 277 11.78 -2.00 -9.03
CA ASP A 277 13.11 -2.40 -8.59
C ASP A 277 14.01 -1.18 -8.37
N ILE A 278 14.92 -1.25 -7.38
CA ILE A 278 16.02 -0.30 -7.26
C ILE A 278 17.20 -0.85 -8.04
N VAL A 279 17.57 -0.14 -9.11
CA VAL A 279 18.55 -0.57 -10.09
C VAL A 279 19.77 0.34 -10.10
N ALA A 280 20.91 -0.20 -10.53
CA ALA A 280 22.09 0.57 -10.91
C ALA A 280 22.17 0.64 -12.43
N VAL A 281 22.31 1.84 -12.96
CA VAL A 281 22.31 2.13 -14.40
C VAL A 281 23.64 2.77 -14.80
N GLU A 282 24.18 2.33 -15.93
CA GLU A 282 25.28 2.97 -16.64
C GLU A 282 24.72 3.76 -17.83
N LEU A 283 25.20 4.97 -18.06
CA LEU A 283 24.78 5.78 -19.20
C LEU A 283 25.37 5.21 -20.49
N LEU A 284 24.56 5.14 -21.54
CA LEU A 284 25.04 4.83 -22.88
C LEU A 284 25.82 6.02 -23.45
N PRO A 285 26.72 5.78 -24.43
CA PRO A 285 27.32 6.83 -25.22
C PRO A 285 26.27 7.78 -25.83
N GLN A 286 26.60 9.08 -25.96
CA GLN A 286 25.64 10.12 -26.41
C GLN A 286 25.07 9.86 -27.81
N ASP A 287 25.80 9.16 -28.67
CA ASP A 287 25.36 8.72 -29.99
C ASP A 287 24.23 7.67 -29.94
N GLN A 288 24.02 7.04 -28.78
CA GLN A 288 22.97 6.04 -28.53
C GLN A 288 21.84 6.58 -27.65
N TRP A 289 21.83 7.89 -27.40
CA TRP A 289 20.74 8.53 -26.68
C TRP A 289 19.49 8.62 -27.55
N TYR A 290 18.33 8.44 -26.93
CA TYR A 290 17.07 8.22 -27.63
C TYR A 290 16.56 9.51 -28.29
N GLU A 291 16.27 9.48 -29.60
CA GLU A 291 15.59 10.55 -30.33
C GLU A 291 14.10 10.22 -30.53
N GLU A 292 13.20 11.19 -30.31
CA GLU A 292 11.72 11.01 -30.38
C GLU A 292 11.20 10.50 -31.75
N LYS A 293 12.01 10.50 -32.81
CA LYS A 293 11.63 10.01 -34.15
C LYS A 293 11.76 8.49 -34.35
N SER A 294 12.35 7.76 -33.40
CA SER A 294 12.62 6.32 -33.54
C SER A 294 11.42 5.41 -33.23
N LEU A 295 10.26 6.00 -32.91
CA LEU A 295 9.03 5.31 -32.48
C LEU A 295 8.45 4.34 -33.52
N SER A 296 8.78 4.44 -34.81
CA SER A 296 8.14 3.62 -35.85
C SER A 296 8.97 2.44 -36.34
N ILE A 297 10.23 2.28 -35.92
CA ILE A 297 11.16 1.28 -36.50
C ILE A 297 11.41 0.11 -35.52
N ALA A 298 11.24 0.32 -34.21
CA ALA A 298 11.47 -0.72 -33.21
C ALA A 298 10.32 -1.74 -33.08
N ASP A 299 9.14 -1.45 -33.63
CA ASP A 299 7.99 -2.38 -33.67
C ASP A 299 8.25 -3.61 -34.56
N GLU A 300 9.24 -3.55 -35.48
CA GLU A 300 9.49 -4.61 -36.45
C GLU A 300 10.35 -5.79 -35.91
N GLU A 301 11.15 -5.60 -34.84
CA GLU A 301 12.05 -6.68 -34.35
C GLU A 301 11.36 -7.73 -33.47
N ASP A 302 10.24 -7.40 -32.81
CA ASP A 302 9.58 -8.29 -31.83
C ASP A 302 8.18 -8.78 -32.25
N GLY A 303 7.68 -8.40 -33.43
CA GLY A 303 6.51 -9.02 -34.08
C GLY A 303 5.15 -8.82 -33.38
N GLU A 304 5.06 -7.97 -32.36
CA GLU A 304 3.82 -7.65 -31.63
C GLU A 304 3.49 -6.16 -31.80
N GLU A 305 2.39 -5.85 -32.51
CA GLU A 305 1.88 -4.47 -32.64
C GLU A 305 1.36 -3.96 -31.30
N TYR A 306 2.09 -3.05 -30.65
CA TYR A 306 1.63 -2.35 -29.45
C TYR A 306 1.09 -0.96 -29.81
N VAL A 307 -0.18 -0.71 -29.48
CA VAL A 307 -0.81 0.60 -29.70
C VAL A 307 -0.26 1.61 -28.68
N HIS A 308 0.46 2.63 -29.17
CA HIS A 308 0.83 3.80 -28.39
C HIS A 308 -0.42 4.56 -27.92
N LEU A 309 -0.87 4.28 -26.70
CA LEU A 309 -1.93 5.04 -26.03
C LEU A 309 -1.31 6.14 -25.17
N VAL A 310 -1.94 7.31 -25.17
CA VAL A 310 -1.54 8.46 -24.35
C VAL A 310 -1.64 8.08 -22.86
N PRO A 311 -0.67 8.46 -22.00
CA PRO A 311 -0.70 8.12 -20.58
C PRO A 311 -2.00 8.56 -19.90
N ASN A 312 -2.66 7.65 -19.19
CA ASN A 312 -3.89 7.96 -18.43
C ASN A 312 -3.63 8.77 -17.14
N SER A 313 -2.37 8.91 -16.74
CA SER A 313 -1.92 9.65 -15.54
C SER A 313 -0.58 10.33 -15.80
N ALA A 314 -0.36 11.52 -15.26
CA ALA A 314 0.94 12.19 -15.32
C ALA A 314 2.07 11.44 -14.58
N ASP A 315 1.73 10.49 -13.70
CA ASP A 315 2.72 9.59 -13.08
C ASP A 315 3.34 8.60 -14.08
N ASP A 316 2.64 8.30 -15.17
CA ASP A 316 3.10 7.41 -16.24
C ASP A 316 3.96 8.17 -17.28
N ALA A 317 4.12 9.50 -17.11
CA ALA A 317 4.98 10.34 -17.93
C ALA A 317 6.40 10.46 -17.33
N PRO A 318 7.42 10.74 -18.16
CA PRO A 318 8.78 11.00 -17.69
C PRO A 318 8.79 12.27 -16.81
N ARG A 319 9.45 12.17 -15.65
CA ARG A 319 9.59 13.25 -14.67
C ARG A 319 10.98 13.86 -14.81
N THR A 320 11.07 15.13 -15.20
CA THR A 320 12.32 15.89 -15.18
C THR A 320 12.35 16.81 -13.96
N THR A 321 13.51 16.94 -13.32
CA THR A 321 13.73 17.90 -12.24
C THR A 321 14.90 18.80 -12.59
N ASN A 322 14.70 19.82 -13.44
CA ASN A 322 15.47 21.06 -13.30
C ASN A 322 14.87 22.26 -14.02
N VAL A 323 14.61 23.28 -13.20
CA VAL A 323 14.56 24.70 -13.56
C VAL A 323 16.00 25.17 -13.71
N VAL A 324 16.37 25.66 -14.89
CA VAL A 324 17.38 26.72 -15.02
C VAL A 324 16.79 27.77 -15.95
N GLN A 325 16.46 28.94 -15.39
CA GLN A 325 16.19 30.14 -16.16
C GLN A 325 17.46 30.51 -16.93
N GLY A 326 17.49 30.20 -18.22
CA GLY A 326 18.48 30.67 -19.19
C GLY A 326 17.80 31.56 -20.21
N SER A 327 18.28 32.79 -20.31
CA SER A 327 17.81 33.86 -21.21
C SER A 327 17.80 33.48 -22.69
N ALA A 328 16.90 34.15 -23.42
CA ALA A 328 16.68 34.08 -24.86
C ALA A 328 17.95 33.97 -25.72
N GLY A 329 17.95 33.02 -26.64
CA GLY A 329 18.94 32.86 -27.70
C GLY A 329 18.61 31.66 -28.58
N ASP A 330 18.26 31.93 -29.83
CA ASP A 330 17.85 30.98 -30.87
C ASP A 330 18.84 29.82 -31.07
N THR A 331 18.40 28.58 -30.80
CA THR A 331 18.70 27.38 -31.61
C THR A 331 17.83 26.23 -31.10
N LYS A 332 17.03 25.61 -31.98
CA LYS A 332 16.29 24.37 -31.69
C LYS A 332 17.29 23.23 -31.44
N VAL A 333 17.79 23.10 -30.22
CA VAL A 333 18.45 21.87 -29.76
C VAL A 333 17.35 20.87 -29.47
N VAL A 334 17.23 19.85 -30.32
CA VAL A 334 16.47 18.63 -29.98
C VAL A 334 17.17 18.05 -28.76
N SER A 335 16.53 18.11 -27.59
CA SER A 335 17.12 17.58 -26.36
C SER A 335 17.13 16.05 -26.45
N SER A 336 18.25 15.47 -26.86
CA SER A 336 18.46 14.03 -26.77
C SER A 336 18.44 13.63 -25.30
N ARG A 337 17.53 12.71 -24.92
CA ARG A 337 17.34 12.31 -23.52
C ARG A 337 18.38 11.25 -23.14
N PRO A 338 18.93 11.29 -21.92
CA PRO A 338 19.95 10.34 -21.51
C PRO A 338 19.40 8.91 -21.53
N SER A 339 20.03 8.04 -22.33
CA SER A 339 19.72 6.61 -22.35
C SER A 339 20.70 5.81 -21.50
N GLY A 340 20.26 4.69 -20.94
CA GLY A 340 21.09 3.85 -20.07
C GLY A 340 20.83 2.35 -20.17
N PHE A 341 21.69 1.60 -19.51
CA PHE A 341 21.66 0.15 -19.39
C PHE A 341 21.72 -0.27 -17.91
N VAL A 342 20.87 -1.20 -17.48
CA VAL A 342 20.85 -1.72 -16.11
C VAL A 342 22.01 -2.71 -15.90
N VAL A 343 23.01 -2.33 -15.11
CA VAL A 343 24.18 -3.17 -14.79
C VAL A 343 23.95 -4.13 -13.63
N GLY A 344 22.94 -3.87 -12.80
CA GLY A 344 22.60 -4.73 -11.68
C GLY A 344 21.43 -4.20 -10.85
N ILE A 345 20.94 -5.07 -9.97
CA ILE A 345 19.73 -4.83 -9.20
C ILE A 345 20.11 -4.80 -7.71
N ILE A 346 19.94 -3.62 -7.11
CA ILE A 346 20.32 -3.34 -5.72
C ILE A 346 19.25 -3.90 -4.78
N LYS A 347 17.98 -3.74 -5.14
CA LYS A 347 16.84 -4.23 -4.35
C LYS A 347 15.69 -4.62 -5.28
N ARG A 348 15.24 -5.86 -5.15
CA ARG A 348 14.04 -6.39 -5.83
C ARG A 348 12.76 -5.88 -5.18
N ASN A 349 11.73 -5.71 -6.01
CA ASN A 349 10.37 -5.35 -5.64
C ASN A 349 9.36 -6.44 -6.07
N TRP A 350 9.76 -7.71 -6.03
CA TRP A 350 8.87 -8.82 -6.32
C TRP A 350 7.78 -8.99 -5.26
N HIS A 351 6.59 -9.30 -5.73
CA HIS A 351 5.43 -9.65 -4.92
C HIS A 351 4.63 -10.74 -5.64
N SER A 352 3.50 -11.13 -5.06
CA SER A 352 2.54 -12.01 -5.74
C SER A 352 1.84 -11.25 -6.85
N TYR A 353 1.66 -11.89 -8.01
CA TYR A 353 1.02 -11.31 -9.19
C TYR A 353 -0.24 -12.10 -9.53
N CYS A 354 -1.33 -11.41 -9.89
CA CYS A 354 -2.57 -12.03 -10.37
C CYS A 354 -2.58 -12.08 -11.89
N GLY A 355 -3.08 -13.18 -12.44
CA GLY A 355 -3.09 -13.37 -13.89
C GLY A 355 -3.75 -14.65 -14.32
N SER A 356 -3.48 -15.05 -15.55
CA SER A 356 -4.00 -16.27 -16.19
C SER A 356 -2.92 -16.99 -16.96
N LEU A 357 -3.18 -18.24 -17.33
CA LEU A 357 -2.23 -19.05 -18.09
C LEU A 357 -2.47 -18.97 -19.58
N GLU A 358 -1.37 -18.91 -20.32
CA GLU A 358 -1.29 -19.14 -21.75
C GLU A 358 -0.57 -20.49 -21.97
N PRO A 359 -1.20 -21.46 -22.65
CA PRO A 359 -0.59 -22.75 -22.90
C PRO A 359 0.58 -22.61 -23.87
N MET A 360 1.72 -23.23 -23.55
CA MET A 360 2.81 -23.37 -24.52
C MET A 360 2.61 -24.64 -25.37
N PRO A 361 2.98 -24.63 -26.66
CA PRO A 361 3.00 -25.84 -27.48
C PRO A 361 3.97 -26.87 -26.86
N MET A 362 3.44 -28.00 -26.38
CA MET A 362 4.24 -29.05 -25.76
C MET A 362 4.90 -29.93 -26.83
N PRO A 363 6.20 -30.28 -26.71
CA PRO A 363 6.74 -31.43 -27.43
C PRO A 363 6.06 -32.71 -26.93
N ALA A 364 5.60 -33.55 -27.84
CA ALA A 364 4.89 -34.78 -27.52
C ALA A 364 5.77 -35.72 -26.66
N GLY A 365 5.38 -35.99 -25.41
CA GLY A 365 5.97 -37.07 -24.61
C GLY A 365 6.33 -36.80 -23.14
N SER A 366 6.18 -35.59 -22.60
CA SER A 366 6.48 -35.34 -21.17
C SER A 366 5.30 -35.68 -20.25
N GLY A 367 5.50 -36.67 -19.38
CA GLY A 367 4.49 -37.16 -18.45
C GLY A 367 4.05 -36.12 -17.41
N GLY A 368 2.73 -35.88 -17.35
CA GLY A 368 1.99 -35.33 -16.21
C GLY A 368 2.31 -33.91 -15.72
N THR A 369 3.43 -33.31 -16.13
CA THR A 369 3.87 -31.98 -15.68
C THR A 369 4.08 -31.10 -16.91
N ALA A 370 3.29 -30.03 -17.01
CA ALA A 370 3.30 -29.11 -18.15
C ALA A 370 3.96 -27.78 -17.76
N HIS A 371 4.59 -27.14 -18.74
CA HIS A 371 5.07 -25.77 -18.62
C HIS A 371 4.06 -24.82 -19.26
N ALA A 372 3.81 -23.69 -18.61
CA ALA A 372 2.91 -22.66 -19.11
C ALA A 372 3.50 -21.27 -18.88
N LEU A 373 3.03 -20.31 -19.68
CA LEU A 373 3.34 -18.90 -19.48
C LEU A 373 2.20 -18.26 -18.70
N PHE A 374 2.51 -17.76 -17.52
CA PHE A 374 1.63 -16.90 -16.76
C PHE A 374 1.68 -15.48 -17.30
N VAL A 375 0.51 -14.97 -17.67
CA VAL A 375 0.31 -13.60 -18.14
C VAL A 375 -0.28 -12.80 -16.98
N SER A 376 0.53 -11.90 -16.43
CA SER A 376 0.11 -10.96 -15.38
C SER A 376 -1.00 -10.03 -15.88
N LYS A 377 -1.93 -9.66 -14.98
CA LYS A 377 -2.92 -8.62 -15.25
C LYS A 377 -2.26 -7.25 -15.43
N ASP A 378 -1.20 -7.00 -14.67
CA ASP A 378 -0.34 -5.83 -14.88
C ASP A 378 0.60 -6.07 -16.05
N ARG A 379 0.37 -5.36 -17.15
CA ARG A 379 1.13 -5.45 -18.41
C ARG A 379 2.59 -5.01 -18.28
N ARG A 380 2.95 -4.30 -17.20
CA ARG A 380 4.34 -3.92 -16.91
C ARG A 380 5.20 -5.11 -16.49
N ILE A 381 4.56 -6.21 -16.08
CA ILE A 381 5.22 -7.41 -15.60
C ILE A 381 5.40 -8.36 -16.79
N PRO A 382 6.63 -8.84 -17.06
CA PRO A 382 6.86 -9.80 -18.13
C PRO A 382 6.12 -11.11 -17.85
N LYS A 383 5.80 -11.86 -18.91
CA LYS A 383 5.24 -13.22 -18.78
C LYS A 383 6.18 -14.08 -17.90
N ILE A 384 5.61 -14.87 -16.99
CA ILE A 384 6.36 -15.70 -16.03
C ILE A 384 6.20 -17.17 -16.42
N ARG A 385 7.29 -17.91 -16.53
CA ARG A 385 7.24 -19.34 -16.79
C ARG A 385 6.91 -20.08 -15.49
N ILE A 386 5.89 -20.93 -15.53
CA ILE A 386 5.52 -21.80 -14.41
C ILE A 386 5.49 -23.27 -14.86
N GLN A 387 5.61 -24.17 -13.89
CA GLN A 387 5.45 -25.60 -14.07
C GLN A 387 4.28 -26.09 -13.21
N THR A 388 3.31 -26.77 -13.82
CA THR A 388 2.10 -27.25 -13.12
C THR A 388 1.65 -28.59 -13.67
N ARG A 389 1.06 -29.41 -12.79
CA ARG A 389 0.37 -30.66 -13.19
C ARG A 389 -1.12 -30.45 -13.45
N GLN A 390 -1.61 -29.23 -13.21
CA GLN A 390 -3.02 -28.87 -13.21
C GLN A 390 -3.39 -27.93 -14.36
N LEU A 391 -2.60 -27.92 -15.44
CA LEU A 391 -2.77 -26.96 -16.53
C LEU A 391 -4.22 -26.88 -17.01
N GLU A 392 -4.86 -28.02 -17.31
CA GLU A 392 -6.26 -28.08 -17.75
C GLU A 392 -7.23 -27.43 -16.75
N ASN A 393 -6.98 -27.55 -15.45
CA ASN A 393 -7.84 -27.00 -14.39
C ASN A 393 -7.59 -25.52 -14.09
N LEU A 394 -6.49 -24.94 -14.60
CA LEU A 394 -6.05 -23.58 -14.31
C LEU A 394 -6.20 -22.63 -15.52
N LEU A 395 -6.38 -23.17 -16.74
CA LEU A 395 -6.46 -22.38 -17.98
C LEU A 395 -7.58 -21.34 -17.98
N ASP A 396 -8.74 -21.68 -17.42
CA ASP A 396 -9.94 -20.84 -17.36
C ASP A 396 -10.06 -20.03 -16.04
N LYS A 397 -8.98 -19.99 -15.24
CA LYS A 397 -9.00 -19.39 -13.90
C LYS A 397 -8.00 -18.25 -13.74
N ARG A 398 -8.37 -17.33 -12.86
CA ARG A 398 -7.46 -16.35 -12.27
C ARG A 398 -6.64 -17.03 -11.18
N ILE A 399 -5.32 -16.91 -11.27
CA ILE A 399 -4.38 -17.50 -10.32
C ILE A 399 -3.38 -16.46 -9.83
N ILE A 400 -2.74 -16.78 -8.71
CA ILE A 400 -1.64 -16.02 -8.13
C ILE A 400 -0.33 -16.76 -8.36
N VAL A 401 0.66 -16.06 -8.88
CA VAL A 401 2.02 -16.56 -9.12
C VAL A 401 3.04 -15.66 -8.43
N VAL A 402 4.11 -16.27 -7.90
CA VAL A 402 5.26 -15.56 -7.32
C VAL A 402 6.49 -15.86 -8.17
N VAL A 403 7.33 -14.84 -8.38
CA VAL A 403 8.60 -14.97 -9.10
C VAL A 403 9.68 -15.51 -8.17
N ASP A 404 10.38 -16.55 -8.62
CA ASP A 404 11.44 -17.21 -7.85
C ASP A 404 12.83 -16.74 -8.28
N SER A 405 13.05 -16.72 -9.60
CA SER A 405 14.35 -16.36 -10.18
C SER A 405 14.23 -15.93 -11.64
N TRP A 406 15.28 -15.30 -12.15
CA TRP A 406 15.39 -14.99 -13.58
C TRP A 406 16.82 -15.24 -14.05
N ASP A 407 17.02 -16.36 -14.73
CA ASP A 407 18.32 -16.74 -15.29
C ASP A 407 18.66 -15.87 -16.51
N HIS A 408 19.94 -15.53 -16.66
CA HIS A 408 20.47 -14.75 -17.78
C HIS A 408 20.35 -15.41 -19.16
N LEU A 409 20.19 -16.73 -19.21
CA LEU A 409 19.94 -17.50 -20.42
C LEU A 409 18.45 -17.62 -20.75
N SER A 410 17.55 -17.34 -19.80
CA SER A 410 16.11 -17.53 -20.00
C SER A 410 15.42 -16.22 -20.37
N ARG A 411 14.62 -16.25 -21.43
CA ARG A 411 13.83 -15.09 -21.88
C ARG A 411 12.85 -14.60 -20.81
N TYR A 412 12.27 -15.51 -20.03
CA TYR A 412 11.22 -15.25 -19.05
C TYR A 412 11.70 -15.59 -17.62
N PRO A 413 11.25 -14.86 -16.59
CA PRO A 413 11.45 -15.27 -15.21
C PRO A 413 10.75 -16.59 -14.93
N SER A 414 11.28 -17.36 -13.98
CA SER A 414 10.66 -18.58 -13.47
C SER A 414 9.96 -18.29 -12.15
N GLY A 415 8.78 -18.88 -11.98
CA GLY A 415 7.95 -18.70 -10.80
C GLY A 415 7.09 -19.92 -10.51
N HIS A 416 6.36 -19.86 -9.41
CA HIS A 416 5.50 -20.95 -8.95
C HIS A 416 4.08 -20.46 -8.66
N TYR A 417 3.14 -21.41 -8.72
CA TYR A 417 1.74 -21.17 -8.41
C TYR A 417 1.54 -21.08 -6.88
N VAL A 418 0.72 -20.12 -6.44
CA VAL A 418 0.37 -19.95 -5.02
C VAL A 418 -1.05 -20.41 -4.74
N ARG A 419 -2.03 -19.80 -5.40
CA ARG A 419 -3.44 -20.19 -5.27
C ARG A 419 -4.28 -19.76 -6.45
N THR A 420 -5.41 -20.44 -6.61
CA THR A 420 -6.52 -20.03 -7.46
C THR A 420 -7.35 -18.96 -6.76
N ILE A 421 -7.78 -17.97 -7.54
CA ILE A 421 -8.75 -16.95 -7.13
C ILE A 421 -10.15 -17.42 -7.50
N GLY A 422 -10.38 -17.72 -8.78
CA GLY A 422 -11.67 -18.20 -9.30
C GLY A 422 -11.72 -18.20 -10.83
N GLU A 423 -12.90 -18.31 -11.41
CA GLU A 423 -13.09 -18.37 -12.87
C GLU A 423 -12.91 -17.00 -13.54
N ILE A 424 -12.33 -16.98 -14.74
CA ILE A 424 -12.14 -15.75 -15.49
C ILE A 424 -13.50 -15.17 -15.91
N GLY A 425 -13.72 -13.89 -15.59
CA GLY A 425 -14.96 -13.18 -15.94
C GLY A 425 -16.11 -13.34 -14.94
N ASP A 426 -15.92 -14.12 -13.86
CA ASP A 426 -16.74 -14.06 -12.66
C ASP A 426 -16.51 -12.75 -11.90
N ARG A 427 -17.59 -12.16 -11.36
CA ARG A 427 -17.53 -10.84 -10.73
C ARG A 427 -16.69 -10.87 -9.46
N ASP A 428 -16.97 -11.81 -8.56
CA ASP A 428 -16.34 -11.84 -7.25
C ASP A 428 -14.84 -12.16 -7.39
N THR A 429 -14.50 -13.02 -8.36
CA THR A 429 -13.12 -13.30 -8.77
C THR A 429 -12.39 -12.05 -9.27
N GLU A 430 -12.96 -11.32 -10.24
CA GLU A 430 -12.30 -10.12 -10.79
C GLU A 430 -12.24 -8.98 -9.75
N SER A 431 -13.24 -8.85 -8.89
CA SER A 431 -13.22 -7.92 -7.75
C SER A 431 -12.12 -8.28 -6.73
N GLU A 432 -11.86 -9.57 -6.49
CA GLU A 432 -10.72 -10.00 -5.66
C GLU A 432 -9.37 -9.71 -6.33
N VAL A 433 -9.24 -9.92 -7.64
CA VAL A 433 -8.04 -9.54 -8.42
C VAL A 433 -7.74 -8.04 -8.27
N VAL A 434 -8.77 -7.19 -8.39
CA VAL A 434 -8.62 -5.73 -8.21
C VAL A 434 -8.05 -5.41 -6.83
N LEU A 435 -8.46 -6.12 -5.79
CA LEU A 435 -7.97 -5.89 -4.43
C LEU A 435 -6.52 -6.31 -4.24
N ILE A 436 -6.15 -7.48 -4.76
CA ILE A 436 -4.79 -8.02 -4.59
C ILE A 436 -3.77 -7.21 -5.38
N GLU A 437 -4.07 -6.87 -6.63
CA GLU A 437 -3.19 -6.05 -7.50
C GLU A 437 -2.93 -4.66 -6.91
N ASN A 438 -3.88 -4.13 -6.12
CA ASN A 438 -3.73 -2.86 -5.44
C ASN A 438 -3.28 -3.01 -3.98
N ASP A 439 -2.81 -4.18 -3.54
CA ASP A 439 -2.38 -4.44 -2.16
C ASP A 439 -3.43 -3.97 -1.12
N ILE A 440 -4.71 -4.28 -1.35
CA ILE A 440 -5.80 -3.94 -0.42
C ILE A 440 -6.10 -5.13 0.47
N ASN A 441 -5.87 -4.97 1.77
CA ASN A 441 -6.19 -6.00 2.75
C ASN A 441 -7.71 -6.08 2.98
N SER A 442 -8.34 -7.10 2.40
CA SER A 442 -9.77 -7.40 2.56
C SER A 442 -10.06 -8.44 3.66
N ARG A 443 -9.05 -8.91 4.38
CA ARG A 443 -9.20 -9.94 5.41
C ARG A 443 -10.03 -9.42 6.59
N PRO A 444 -10.79 -10.30 7.27
CA PRO A 444 -11.51 -9.93 8.49
C PRO A 444 -10.53 -9.50 9.58
N PHE A 445 -10.99 -8.63 10.47
CA PHE A 445 -10.23 -8.20 11.63
C PHE A 445 -9.94 -9.38 12.57
N SER A 446 -8.72 -9.46 13.10
CA SER A 446 -8.31 -10.54 13.99
C SER A 446 -9.01 -10.44 15.36
N SER A 447 -9.03 -11.55 16.12
CA SER A 447 -9.57 -11.56 17.48
C SER A 447 -8.87 -10.57 18.43
N GLN A 448 -7.57 -10.34 18.24
CA GLN A 448 -6.80 -9.35 19.01
C GLN A 448 -7.24 -7.92 18.72
N VAL A 449 -7.56 -7.62 17.46
CA VAL A 449 -8.12 -6.31 17.07
C VAL A 449 -9.52 -6.12 17.66
N LEU A 450 -10.37 -7.14 17.55
CA LEU A 450 -11.74 -7.10 18.09
C LEU A 450 -11.77 -7.01 19.61
N ALA A 451 -10.80 -7.58 20.31
CA ALA A 451 -10.66 -7.48 21.76
C ALA A 451 -10.32 -6.05 22.24
N CYS A 452 -9.87 -5.16 21.36
CA CYS A 452 -9.65 -3.75 21.68
C CYS A 452 -10.94 -2.92 21.65
N LEU A 453 -12.05 -3.47 21.18
CA LEU A 453 -13.33 -2.77 21.10
C LEU A 453 -13.95 -2.62 22.51
N PRO A 454 -14.65 -1.50 22.78
CA PRO A 454 -15.42 -1.40 24.00
C PRO A 454 -16.58 -2.42 24.01
N SER A 455 -17.11 -2.71 25.19
CA SER A 455 -18.27 -3.58 25.34
C SER A 455 -19.48 -3.01 24.60
N LEU A 456 -20.16 -3.85 23.81
CA LEU A 456 -21.37 -3.50 23.08
C LEU A 456 -22.63 -3.98 23.86
N PRO A 457 -23.73 -3.21 23.88
CA PRO A 457 -23.88 -1.88 23.30
C PRO A 457 -23.12 -0.81 24.09
N TRP A 458 -22.60 0.20 23.39
CA TRP A 458 -21.86 1.31 23.98
C TRP A 458 -22.70 2.59 23.98
N SER A 459 -22.61 3.36 25.07
CA SER A 459 -23.23 4.68 25.21
C SER A 459 -22.30 5.62 25.98
N VAL A 460 -22.49 6.93 25.80
CA VAL A 460 -21.78 7.94 26.58
C VAL A 460 -22.06 7.72 28.07
N SER A 461 -21.00 7.62 28.88
CA SER A 461 -21.11 7.36 30.31
C SER A 461 -21.25 8.65 31.12
N SER A 462 -21.69 8.54 32.38
CA SER A 462 -21.66 9.66 33.32
C SER A 462 -20.23 10.16 33.59
N GLU A 463 -19.24 9.28 33.48
CA GLU A 463 -17.82 9.63 33.58
C GLU A 463 -17.35 10.48 32.39
N ASP A 464 -17.80 10.16 31.17
CA ASP A 464 -17.51 10.96 29.98
C ASP A 464 -18.10 12.38 30.10
N LEU A 465 -19.30 12.50 30.67
CA LEU A 465 -19.96 13.79 30.91
C LEU A 465 -19.33 14.60 32.03
N ALA A 466 -18.81 13.92 33.06
CA ALA A 466 -18.10 14.56 34.18
C ALA A 466 -16.65 14.92 33.82
N ASN A 467 -16.14 14.46 32.67
CA ASN A 467 -14.76 14.68 32.27
C ASN A 467 -14.51 16.15 31.90
N PRO A 468 -13.64 16.89 32.64
CA PRO A 468 -13.43 18.32 32.42
C PRO A 468 -12.78 18.64 31.07
N ILE A 469 -12.16 17.67 30.39
CA ILE A 469 -11.61 17.87 29.04
C ILE A 469 -12.70 17.91 27.96
N ARG A 470 -13.90 17.39 28.27
CA ARG A 470 -15.02 17.28 27.34
C ARG A 470 -16.04 18.35 27.63
N GLN A 471 -16.29 19.20 26.65
CA GLN A 471 -17.37 20.18 26.73
C GLN A 471 -18.71 19.56 26.35
N ASP A 472 -19.73 19.79 27.16
CA ASP A 472 -21.10 19.42 26.82
C ASP A 472 -21.70 20.41 25.82
N LEU A 473 -21.92 19.94 24.59
CA LEU A 473 -22.51 20.70 23.49
C LEU A 473 -23.87 20.12 23.05
N ARG A 474 -24.46 19.22 23.84
CA ARG A 474 -25.74 18.56 23.51
C ARG A 474 -26.94 19.53 23.45
N HIS A 475 -26.79 20.72 24.00
CA HIS A 475 -27.78 21.80 23.94
C HIS A 475 -27.81 22.50 22.56
N LEU A 476 -26.77 22.33 21.73
CA LEU A 476 -26.71 22.88 20.39
C LEU A 476 -27.46 21.99 19.39
N ARG A 477 -28.05 22.63 18.37
CA ARG A 477 -28.64 21.92 17.24
C ARG A 477 -27.56 21.53 16.24
N VAL A 478 -26.98 20.36 16.48
CA VAL A 478 -26.00 19.76 15.57
C VAL A 478 -26.74 18.92 14.51
N PHE A 479 -26.29 18.91 13.26
CA PHE A 479 -26.84 18.07 12.19
C PHE A 479 -25.75 17.56 11.26
N SER A 480 -25.97 16.43 10.58
CA SER A 480 -25.05 15.92 9.54
C SER A 480 -25.69 15.97 8.15
N VAL A 481 -24.84 16.10 7.12
CA VAL A 481 -25.26 16.10 5.71
C VAL A 481 -24.33 15.18 4.92
N ASP A 482 -24.86 14.02 4.53
CA ASP A 482 -24.05 12.90 4.03
C ASP A 482 -24.57 12.35 2.69
N PRO A 483 -23.79 11.47 2.00
CA PRO A 483 -24.33 10.68 0.90
C PRO A 483 -25.52 9.81 1.34
N PRO A 484 -26.51 9.56 0.46
CA PRO A 484 -27.59 8.63 0.75
C PRO A 484 -27.06 7.24 1.16
N GLY A 485 -27.55 6.70 2.27
CA GLY A 485 -27.14 5.39 2.80
C GLY A 485 -25.82 5.40 3.60
N CYS A 486 -25.24 6.57 3.87
CA CYS A 486 -24.07 6.70 4.74
C CYS A 486 -24.37 6.17 6.15
N LYS A 487 -23.47 5.34 6.68
CA LYS A 487 -23.54 4.81 8.06
C LYS A 487 -22.36 5.26 8.93
N ASP A 488 -21.26 5.64 8.28
CA ASP A 488 -19.99 6.10 8.82
C ASP A 488 -19.94 7.64 8.80
N ILE A 489 -20.79 8.28 9.61
CA ILE A 489 -20.91 9.73 9.66
C ILE A 489 -19.74 10.28 10.50
N ASP A 490 -18.74 10.83 9.81
CA ASP A 490 -17.54 11.42 10.40
C ASP A 490 -17.79 12.83 10.95
N ASP A 491 -18.62 13.62 10.26
CA ASP A 491 -18.78 15.05 10.51
C ASP A 491 -20.22 15.46 10.79
N ALA A 492 -20.36 16.47 11.63
CA ALA A 492 -21.61 17.16 11.91
C ALA A 492 -21.35 18.66 12.11
N LEU A 493 -22.39 19.46 11.90
CA LEU A 493 -22.31 20.90 11.76
C LEU A 493 -23.32 21.57 12.68
N HIS A 494 -23.00 22.79 13.13
CA HIS A 494 -24.01 23.72 13.65
C HIS A 494 -23.66 25.15 13.24
N CYS A 495 -24.67 26.02 13.27
CA CYS A 495 -24.51 27.45 13.07
C CYS A 495 -25.55 28.18 13.90
N ILE A 496 -25.14 29.16 14.72
CA ILE A 496 -26.05 30.01 15.50
C ILE A 496 -25.69 31.47 15.29
N THR A 497 -26.69 32.34 15.26
CA THR A 497 -26.47 33.79 15.25
C THR A 497 -26.25 34.28 16.68
N LEU A 498 -25.15 35.00 16.90
CA LEU A 498 -24.78 35.59 18.17
C LEU A 498 -25.46 36.96 18.37
N PRO A 499 -25.60 37.44 19.63
CA PRO A 499 -26.23 38.73 19.92
C PRO A 499 -25.55 39.95 19.26
N ASN A 500 -24.27 39.84 18.92
CA ASN A 500 -23.50 40.88 18.24
C ASN A 500 -23.69 40.89 16.70
N GLY A 501 -24.48 39.96 16.15
CA GLY A 501 -24.70 39.81 14.71
C GLY A 501 -23.70 38.89 14.00
N ASN A 502 -22.68 38.38 14.70
CA ASN A 502 -21.78 37.36 14.17
C ASN A 502 -22.45 35.97 14.22
N PHE A 503 -21.78 34.98 13.64
CA PHE A 503 -22.18 33.58 13.68
C PHE A 503 -21.20 32.78 14.52
N GLU A 504 -21.68 31.93 15.41
CA GLU A 504 -20.89 30.81 15.93
C GLU A 504 -21.16 29.60 15.03
N VAL A 505 -20.10 29.07 14.41
CA VAL A 505 -20.16 27.93 13.50
C VAL A 505 -19.28 26.82 14.06
N GLY A 506 -19.81 25.61 14.16
CA GLY A 506 -19.05 24.45 14.63
C GLY A 506 -19.01 23.33 13.61
N VAL A 507 -17.82 22.76 13.46
CA VAL A 507 -17.57 21.46 12.82
C VAL A 507 -17.21 20.47 13.92
N HIS A 508 -18.01 19.42 14.04
CA HIS A 508 -17.86 18.37 15.04
C HIS A 508 -17.46 17.08 14.34
N ILE A 509 -16.26 16.57 14.65
CA ILE A 509 -15.73 15.37 14.01
C ILE A 509 -15.75 14.20 14.99
N ALA A 510 -16.08 12.99 14.54
CA ALA A 510 -16.09 11.78 15.34
C ALA A 510 -14.79 11.60 16.15
N ASP A 511 -14.90 11.36 17.47
CA ASP A 511 -13.73 11.19 18.35
C ASP A 511 -13.18 9.75 18.33
N VAL A 512 -12.64 9.34 17.19
CA VAL A 512 -12.05 8.00 17.00
C VAL A 512 -10.86 7.77 17.95
N THR A 513 -10.09 8.82 18.26
CA THR A 513 -8.91 8.72 19.15
C THR A 513 -9.24 8.35 20.59
N ASN A 514 -10.50 8.46 21.01
CA ASN A 514 -10.95 7.93 22.30
C ASN A 514 -10.94 6.40 22.35
N PHE A 515 -11.18 5.75 21.22
CA PHE A 515 -11.33 4.29 21.12
C PHE A 515 -10.11 3.60 20.50
N VAL A 516 -9.42 4.28 19.58
CA VAL A 516 -8.22 3.76 18.93
C VAL A 516 -6.99 4.30 19.64
N LEU A 517 -6.51 3.55 20.64
CA LEU A 517 -5.37 3.92 21.46
C LEU A 517 -4.02 3.57 20.79
N PRO A 518 -3.01 4.44 20.88
CA PRO A 518 -1.69 4.22 20.26
C PRO A 518 -1.03 2.91 20.67
N GLY A 519 -0.49 2.17 19.69
CA GLY A 519 0.28 0.93 19.94
C GLY A 519 -0.56 -0.28 20.35
N THR A 520 -1.89 -0.20 20.21
CA THR A 520 -2.77 -1.37 20.33
C THR A 520 -2.86 -2.13 19.01
N PRO A 521 -3.24 -3.43 19.01
CA PRO A 521 -3.48 -4.18 17.77
C PRO A 521 -4.44 -3.49 16.79
N LEU A 522 -5.46 -2.78 17.32
CA LEU A 522 -6.40 -1.99 16.51
C LEU A 522 -5.72 -0.80 15.81
N ASP A 523 -4.81 -0.11 16.50
CA ASP A 523 -4.03 1.00 15.93
C ASP A 523 -3.02 0.52 14.88
N ASP A 524 -2.37 -0.63 15.13
CA ASP A 524 -1.46 -1.25 14.18
C ASP A 524 -2.19 -1.67 12.89
N GLU A 525 -3.37 -2.28 13.01
CA GLU A 525 -4.21 -2.64 11.86
C GLU A 525 -4.69 -1.40 11.09
N ALA A 526 -5.12 -0.34 11.80
CA ALA A 526 -5.51 0.93 11.18
C ALA A 526 -4.33 1.60 10.45
N THR A 527 -3.12 1.54 11.01
CA THR A 527 -1.89 2.03 10.38
C THR A 527 -1.57 1.24 9.11
N GLN A 528 -1.71 -0.09 9.15
CA GLN A 528 -1.46 -0.95 8.00
C GLN A 528 -2.44 -0.70 6.86
N ARG A 529 -3.74 -0.57 7.16
CA ARG A 529 -4.78 -0.27 6.15
C ARG A 529 -4.68 1.15 5.62
N GLY A 530 -4.40 2.13 6.49
CA GLY A 530 -4.18 3.54 6.17
C GLY A 530 -5.43 4.32 5.76
N THR A 531 -6.32 3.73 4.96
CA THR A 531 -7.58 4.32 4.51
C THR A 531 -8.63 3.24 4.25
N SER A 532 -9.91 3.57 4.41
CA SER A 532 -11.01 2.73 3.89
C SER A 532 -11.02 2.81 2.36
N VAL A 533 -11.41 1.70 1.72
CA VAL A 533 -11.47 1.57 0.25
C VAL A 533 -12.92 1.43 -0.18
N TYR A 534 -13.35 2.28 -1.12
CA TYR A 534 -14.71 2.27 -1.65
C TYR A 534 -14.68 1.65 -3.06
N LEU A 535 -15.36 0.52 -3.21
CA LEU A 535 -15.63 -0.13 -4.48
C LEU A 535 -17.11 0.09 -4.85
N VAL A 536 -17.49 -0.31 -6.06
CA VAL A 536 -18.89 -0.20 -6.52
C VAL A 536 -19.82 -1.05 -5.64
N GLU A 537 -19.46 -2.31 -5.41
CA GLU A 537 -20.28 -3.30 -4.70
C GLU A 537 -20.17 -3.24 -3.16
N ARG A 538 -19.03 -2.78 -2.63
CA ARG A 538 -18.72 -2.86 -1.20
C ARG A 538 -17.69 -1.83 -0.73
N ARG A 539 -17.68 -1.61 0.59
CA ARG A 539 -16.66 -0.83 1.29
C ARG A 539 -15.77 -1.75 2.11
N ILE A 540 -14.45 -1.54 2.04
CA ILE A 540 -13.48 -2.20 2.92
C ILE A 540 -13.08 -1.20 3.99
N ASP A 541 -13.44 -1.50 5.23
CA ASP A 541 -13.25 -0.60 6.35
C ASP A 541 -11.80 -0.58 6.85
N MET A 542 -11.31 0.61 7.21
CA MET A 542 -10.08 0.78 7.97
C MET A 542 -10.23 0.30 9.42
N LEU A 543 -11.40 0.52 10.03
CA LEU A 543 -11.72 0.17 11.41
C LEU A 543 -12.87 -0.85 11.46
N PRO A 544 -13.01 -1.66 12.53
CA PRO A 544 -14.12 -2.59 12.66
C PRO A 544 -15.49 -1.92 12.62
N LYS A 545 -16.48 -2.58 11.99
CA LYS A 545 -17.86 -2.09 11.84
C LYS A 545 -18.52 -1.55 13.12
N PRO A 546 -18.35 -2.15 14.31
CA PRO A 546 -18.89 -1.57 15.54
C PRO A 546 -18.40 -0.15 15.83
N LEU A 547 -17.16 0.18 15.47
CA LEU A 547 -16.65 1.55 15.60
C LEU A 547 -17.19 2.45 14.49
N THR A 548 -17.18 1.98 13.24
CA THR A 548 -17.49 2.82 12.08
C THR A 548 -18.98 3.10 11.91
N GLU A 549 -19.87 2.14 12.19
CA GLU A 549 -21.32 2.26 11.93
C GLU A 549 -22.15 2.59 13.18
N ASP A 550 -21.55 2.55 14.37
CA ASP A 550 -22.26 2.76 15.63
C ASP A 550 -21.54 3.72 16.59
N ILE A 551 -20.41 3.30 17.16
CA ILE A 551 -19.79 4.00 18.31
C ILE A 551 -19.26 5.38 17.93
N CYS A 552 -18.52 5.49 16.83
CA CYS A 552 -17.93 6.76 16.39
C CYS A 552 -18.86 7.56 15.47
N SER A 553 -19.77 6.88 14.76
CA SER A 553 -20.69 7.52 13.81
C SER A 553 -21.61 8.51 14.53
N LEU A 554 -21.66 9.75 14.02
CA LEU A 554 -22.43 10.87 14.59
C LEU A 554 -23.93 10.81 14.24
N ARG A 555 -24.55 9.67 14.53
CA ARG A 555 -25.96 9.39 14.20
C ARG A 555 -26.92 10.35 14.89
N ALA A 556 -28.06 10.58 14.24
CA ALA A 556 -29.16 11.36 14.78
C ALA A 556 -29.72 10.76 16.09
N ASP A 557 -30.13 11.64 16.99
CA ASP A 557 -30.78 11.37 18.27
C ASP A 557 -29.99 10.54 19.29
N VAL A 558 -28.70 10.32 19.06
CA VAL A 558 -27.82 9.59 19.99
C VAL A 558 -26.65 10.46 20.43
N GLU A 559 -26.27 10.35 21.70
CA GLU A 559 -25.11 11.03 22.25
C GLU A 559 -23.81 10.40 21.75
N ARG A 560 -22.87 11.23 21.31
CA ARG A 560 -21.59 10.80 20.72
C ARG A 560 -20.46 11.70 21.16
N LEU A 561 -19.26 11.10 21.25
CA LEU A 561 -18.03 11.83 21.52
C LEU A 561 -17.52 12.44 20.22
N ALA A 562 -17.13 13.71 20.27
CA ALA A 562 -16.62 14.44 19.13
C ALA A 562 -15.36 15.25 19.48
N PHE A 563 -14.63 15.65 18.45
CA PHE A 563 -13.61 16.68 18.48
C PHE A 563 -14.12 17.87 17.67
N SER A 564 -14.43 18.96 18.36
CA SER A 564 -15.07 20.14 17.77
C SER A 564 -14.06 21.24 17.46
N VAL A 565 -14.24 21.85 16.28
CA VAL A 565 -13.65 23.12 15.87
C VAL A 565 -14.78 24.12 15.76
N ILE A 566 -14.73 25.17 16.58
CA ILE A 566 -15.80 26.16 16.69
C ILE A 566 -15.21 27.53 16.37
N TRP A 567 -15.85 28.27 15.47
CA TRP A 567 -15.45 29.59 15.05
C TRP A 567 -16.48 30.63 15.44
N GLU A 568 -16.01 31.84 15.76
CA GLU A 568 -16.82 33.04 15.59
C GLU A 568 -16.51 33.64 14.20
N MET A 569 -17.55 33.81 13.38
CA MET A 569 -17.44 34.29 12.00
C MET A 569 -18.31 35.53 11.77
N THR A 570 -17.83 36.48 10.97
CA THR A 570 -18.66 37.62 10.53
C THR A 570 -19.68 37.20 9.46
N SER A 571 -20.61 38.10 9.11
CA SER A 571 -21.51 37.93 7.96
C SER A 571 -20.79 37.78 6.62
N GLU A 572 -19.54 38.26 6.53
CA GLU A 572 -18.66 38.14 5.36
C GLU A 572 -17.81 36.86 5.41
N ALA A 573 -18.12 35.94 6.33
CA ALA A 573 -17.42 34.68 6.55
C ALA A 573 -15.93 34.82 6.90
N GLU A 574 -15.55 35.92 7.55
CA GLU A 574 -14.21 36.07 8.15
C GLU A 574 -14.15 35.40 9.52
N ILE A 575 -13.11 34.61 9.79
CA ILE A 575 -12.91 33.94 11.07
C ILE A 575 -12.26 34.92 12.06
N ILE A 576 -13.00 35.28 13.12
CA ILE A 576 -12.52 36.18 14.17
C ILE A 576 -11.72 35.39 15.21
N SER A 577 -12.25 34.26 15.64
CA SER A 577 -11.61 33.40 16.64
C SER A 577 -11.92 31.93 16.39
N THR A 578 -11.01 31.07 16.82
CA THR A 578 -11.12 29.61 16.69
C THR A 578 -10.92 28.94 18.03
N ARG A 579 -11.81 28.01 18.37
CA ARG A 579 -11.81 27.22 19.59
C ARG A 579 -11.82 25.73 19.25
N TYR A 580 -10.91 24.98 19.86
CA TYR A 580 -10.79 23.53 19.67
C TYR A 580 -11.10 22.85 21.00
N THR A 581 -11.94 21.81 21.00
CA THR A 581 -12.28 21.10 22.23
C THR A 581 -12.74 19.67 21.95
N LYS A 582 -12.44 18.75 22.86
CA LYS A 582 -13.18 17.48 22.92
C LYS A 582 -14.58 17.78 23.43
N SER A 583 -15.59 17.10 22.91
CA SER A 583 -16.98 17.40 23.25
C SER A 583 -17.86 16.16 23.29
N VAL A 584 -19.04 16.36 23.88
CA VAL A 584 -20.18 15.45 23.75
C VAL A 584 -21.26 16.21 22.99
N ILE A 585 -21.74 15.61 21.89
CA ILE A 585 -22.81 16.17 21.06
C ILE A 585 -23.97 15.18 20.97
N LYS A 586 -25.14 15.70 20.58
CA LYS A 586 -26.29 14.90 20.18
C LYS A 586 -26.79 15.47 18.86
N SER A 587 -26.59 14.73 17.77
CA SER A 587 -27.07 15.17 16.45
C SER A 587 -28.59 15.19 16.45
N SER A 588 -29.18 16.31 16.07
CA SER A 588 -30.63 16.52 15.99
C SER A 588 -31.23 16.06 14.66
N ALA A 589 -30.40 15.90 13.63
CA ALA A 589 -30.81 15.41 12.32
C ALA A 589 -29.62 14.82 11.55
N ALA A 590 -29.87 13.74 10.80
CA ALA A 590 -28.95 13.22 9.80
C ALA A 590 -29.68 13.28 8.45
N MET A 591 -29.16 14.09 7.52
CA MET A 591 -29.80 14.34 6.22
C MET A 591 -28.90 13.84 5.10
N SER A 592 -29.50 13.36 4.02
CA SER A 592 -28.79 13.21 2.75
C SER A 592 -28.57 14.57 2.08
N TYR A 593 -27.59 14.65 1.18
CA TYR A 593 -27.41 15.86 0.33
C TYR A 593 -28.68 16.26 -0.43
N ILE A 594 -29.51 15.29 -0.83
CA ILE A 594 -30.76 15.56 -1.55
C ILE A 594 -31.79 16.19 -0.61
N GLU A 595 -31.94 15.65 0.60
CA GLU A 595 -32.86 16.17 1.61
C GLU A 595 -32.43 17.56 2.11
N ALA A 596 -31.14 17.75 2.37
CA ALA A 596 -30.60 19.04 2.76
C ALA A 596 -30.82 20.11 1.67
N GLN A 597 -30.59 19.76 0.40
CA GLN A 597 -30.85 20.67 -0.72
C GLN A 597 -32.35 21.02 -0.81
N ALA A 598 -33.23 20.01 -0.80
CA ALA A 598 -34.67 20.24 -0.85
C ALA A 598 -35.17 21.12 0.30
N ARG A 599 -34.59 20.94 1.50
CA ARG A 599 -34.90 21.76 2.68
C ARG A 599 -34.43 23.20 2.53
N MET A 600 -33.23 23.42 2.00
CA MET A 600 -32.71 24.77 1.74
C MET A 600 -33.59 25.51 0.73
N ASP A 601 -34.02 24.81 -0.33
CA ASP A 601 -34.77 25.38 -1.46
C ASP A 601 -36.25 25.68 -1.11
N ASP A 602 -36.85 24.99 -0.14
CA ASP A 602 -38.26 25.21 0.25
C ASP A 602 -38.43 26.44 1.16
N SER A 603 -38.70 27.59 0.55
CA SER A 603 -38.91 28.88 1.24
C SER A 603 -40.01 28.89 2.30
N ARG A 604 -40.89 27.88 2.36
CA ARG A 604 -41.96 27.76 3.37
C ARG A 604 -41.43 27.19 4.70
N LEU A 605 -40.33 26.44 4.67
CA LEU A 605 -39.70 25.91 5.88
C LEU A 605 -38.89 27.01 6.57
N MET A 606 -39.30 27.34 7.79
CA MET A 606 -38.69 28.39 8.64
C MET A 606 -38.37 27.88 10.04
N ASP A 607 -38.36 26.56 10.23
CA ASP A 607 -37.90 25.98 11.47
C ASP A 607 -36.41 26.28 11.68
N PRO A 608 -35.93 26.28 12.93
CA PRO A 608 -34.59 26.75 13.21
C PRO A 608 -33.47 25.97 12.50
N LEU A 609 -33.60 24.64 12.35
CA LEU A 609 -32.61 23.82 11.63
C LEU A 609 -32.47 24.30 10.18
N THR A 610 -33.60 24.62 9.52
CA THR A 610 -33.60 25.17 8.17
C THR A 610 -32.92 26.54 8.10
N THR A 611 -33.18 27.42 9.06
CA THR A 611 -32.53 28.74 9.12
C THR A 611 -31.02 28.61 9.29
N GLU A 612 -30.56 27.74 10.20
CA GLU A 612 -29.13 27.49 10.43
C GLU A 612 -28.46 26.90 9.18
N LEU A 613 -29.09 25.94 8.53
CA LEU A 613 -28.62 25.35 7.27
C LEU A 613 -28.49 26.39 6.16
N ARG A 614 -29.46 27.30 6.02
CA ARG A 614 -29.39 28.41 5.04
C ARG A 614 -28.29 29.41 5.37
N SER A 615 -28.12 29.76 6.64
CA SER A 615 -27.04 30.64 7.09
C SER A 615 -25.67 30.03 6.76
N MET A 616 -25.50 28.72 6.99
CA MET A 616 -24.28 28.01 6.58
C MET A 616 -24.05 28.05 5.07
N ASN A 617 -25.08 27.80 4.25
CA ASN A 617 -24.94 27.89 2.79
C ASN A 617 -24.55 29.30 2.32
N THR A 618 -25.11 30.35 2.93
CA THR A 618 -24.74 31.74 2.63
C THR A 618 -23.26 32.00 2.92
N LEU A 619 -22.76 31.60 4.10
CA LEU A 619 -21.35 31.75 4.46
C LEU A 619 -20.45 30.93 3.52
N ALA A 620 -20.82 29.68 3.21
CA ALA A 620 -20.05 28.82 2.31
C ALA A 620 -19.93 29.39 0.89
N LYS A 621 -20.99 30.05 0.37
CA LYS A 621 -20.91 30.77 -0.92
C LYS A 621 -19.85 31.86 -0.89
N ILE A 622 -19.76 32.63 0.18
CA ILE A 622 -18.75 33.69 0.34
C ILE A 622 -17.34 33.09 0.45
N MET A 623 -17.17 32.05 1.28
CA MET A 623 -15.88 31.36 1.45
C MET A 623 -15.35 30.79 0.14
N ARG A 624 -16.23 30.17 -0.63
CA ARG A 624 -15.91 29.60 -1.94
C ARG A 624 -15.48 30.65 -2.96
N LEU A 625 -16.20 31.78 -3.03
CA LEU A 625 -15.82 32.89 -3.91
C LEU A 625 -14.41 33.38 -3.57
N LYS A 626 -14.11 33.62 -2.30
CA LYS A 626 -12.77 34.00 -1.83
C LYS A 626 -11.70 32.93 -2.14
N ARG A 627 -12.06 31.65 -2.12
CA ARG A 627 -11.16 30.55 -2.48
C ARG A 627 -10.86 30.53 -3.98
N ILE A 628 -11.86 30.75 -4.83
CA ILE A 628 -11.69 30.88 -6.30
C ILE A 628 -10.88 32.13 -6.65
N GLU A 629 -11.11 33.26 -5.98
CA GLU A 629 -10.34 34.49 -6.16
C GLU A 629 -8.86 34.30 -5.81
N ARG A 630 -8.56 33.49 -4.78
CA ARG A 630 -7.18 33.08 -4.42
C ARG A 630 -6.53 32.13 -5.45
N GLY A 631 -7.29 31.59 -6.40
CA GLY A 631 -6.79 30.71 -7.46
C GLY A 631 -6.97 29.23 -7.21
N ALA A 632 -7.99 28.84 -6.42
CA ALA A 632 -8.36 27.44 -6.30
C ALA A 632 -8.91 26.91 -7.63
N LEU A 633 -8.52 25.68 -7.97
CA LEU A 633 -8.92 25.06 -9.23
C LEU A 633 -10.24 24.31 -9.05
N THR A 634 -11.24 24.67 -9.85
CA THR A 634 -12.46 23.86 -10.00
C THR A 634 -12.19 22.78 -11.05
N LEU A 635 -11.65 21.66 -10.61
CA LEU A 635 -11.36 20.51 -11.47
C LEU A 635 -12.56 19.56 -11.53
N ALA A 636 -12.74 18.91 -12.68
CA ALA A 636 -13.80 17.93 -12.90
C ALA A 636 -13.22 16.52 -12.94
N SER A 637 -13.97 15.56 -12.41
CA SER A 637 -13.74 14.12 -12.59
C SER A 637 -14.90 13.51 -13.38
N ALA A 638 -14.60 12.44 -14.13
CA ALA A 638 -15.61 11.62 -14.79
C ALA A 638 -16.18 10.59 -13.80
N GLU A 639 -16.66 11.04 -12.65
CA GLU A 639 -17.20 10.13 -11.62
C GLU A 639 -18.59 9.63 -11.99
N VAL A 640 -18.71 8.31 -11.99
CA VAL A 640 -19.90 7.57 -12.36
C VAL A 640 -20.42 6.82 -11.14
N LYS A 641 -21.73 6.82 -10.96
CA LYS A 641 -22.42 6.10 -9.89
C LYS A 641 -23.31 5.02 -10.50
N PHE A 642 -23.24 3.82 -9.93
CA PHE A 642 -24.09 2.70 -10.30
C PHE A 642 -25.32 2.63 -9.40
N GLN A 643 -26.47 2.30 -9.98
CA GLN A 643 -27.58 1.70 -9.25
C GLN A 643 -27.40 0.19 -9.33
N ILE A 644 -27.34 -0.47 -8.18
CA ILE A 644 -27.06 -1.90 -8.08
C ILE A 644 -28.33 -2.61 -7.61
N ASP A 645 -28.62 -3.75 -8.21
CA ASP A 645 -29.69 -4.64 -7.78
C ASP A 645 -29.37 -5.25 -6.41
N THR A 646 -30.31 -5.22 -5.47
CA THR A 646 -30.05 -5.64 -4.08
C THR A 646 -29.94 -7.15 -3.91
N GLU A 647 -30.44 -7.96 -4.85
CA GLU A 647 -30.41 -9.43 -4.76
C GLU A 647 -29.27 -10.03 -5.58
N THR A 648 -29.09 -9.56 -6.81
CA THR A 648 -28.07 -10.06 -7.76
C THR A 648 -26.74 -9.32 -7.63
N HIS A 649 -26.73 -8.14 -7.00
CA HIS A 649 -25.58 -7.23 -6.96
C HIS A 649 -25.04 -6.82 -8.35
N ASP A 650 -25.89 -6.90 -9.37
CA ASP A 650 -25.57 -6.46 -10.72
C ASP A 650 -25.87 -4.96 -10.92
N PRO A 651 -25.10 -4.23 -11.75
CA PRO A 651 -25.41 -2.85 -12.09
C PRO A 651 -26.68 -2.78 -12.97
N LEU A 652 -27.73 -2.14 -12.46
CA LEU A 652 -29.00 -1.89 -13.16
C LEU A 652 -28.95 -0.65 -14.04
N ASP A 653 -28.31 0.42 -13.54
CA ASP A 653 -28.23 1.71 -14.21
C ASP A 653 -26.92 2.42 -13.88
N ILE A 654 -26.50 3.31 -14.77
CA ILE A 654 -25.24 4.05 -14.70
C ILE A 654 -25.51 5.55 -14.91
N GLY A 655 -25.20 6.36 -13.91
CA GLY A 655 -25.46 7.80 -13.92
C GLY A 655 -24.25 8.62 -13.53
N MET A 656 -24.14 9.85 -14.04
CA MET A 656 -23.12 10.79 -13.56
C MET A 656 -23.47 11.28 -12.16
N TYR A 657 -22.46 11.35 -11.28
CA TYR A 657 -22.65 11.97 -9.96
C TYR A 657 -22.87 13.48 -10.12
N GLN A 658 -23.98 13.99 -9.57
CA GLN A 658 -24.33 15.41 -9.60
C GLN A 658 -23.95 16.06 -8.26
N ILE A 659 -23.01 17.01 -8.31
CA ILE A 659 -22.63 17.84 -7.16
C ILE A 659 -23.69 18.93 -6.98
N ARG A 660 -24.25 19.05 -5.77
CA ARG A 660 -25.26 20.05 -5.40
C ARG A 660 -24.66 21.17 -4.54
N GLU A 661 -25.42 22.24 -4.29
CA GLU A 661 -24.96 23.30 -3.37
C GLU A 661 -24.71 22.76 -1.96
N ALA A 662 -25.54 21.81 -1.49
CA ALA A 662 -25.33 21.14 -0.20
C ALA A 662 -23.95 20.47 -0.10
N ASN A 663 -23.45 19.85 -1.18
CA ASN A 663 -22.09 19.27 -1.21
C ASN A 663 -21.03 20.34 -1.02
N GLN A 664 -21.17 21.45 -1.75
CA GLN A 664 -20.22 22.57 -1.72
C GLN A 664 -20.24 23.27 -0.36
N MET A 665 -21.41 23.37 0.29
CA MET A 665 -21.54 23.92 1.63
C MET A 665 -20.70 23.11 2.63
N VAL A 666 -20.88 21.79 2.66
CA VAL A 666 -20.10 20.91 3.55
C VAL A 666 -18.61 21.00 3.23
N GLU A 667 -18.24 20.98 1.94
CA GLU A 667 -16.86 21.08 1.48
C GLU A 667 -16.13 22.31 2.08
N GLU A 668 -16.72 23.50 2.01
CA GLU A 668 -16.07 24.73 2.49
C GLU A 668 -15.79 24.70 4.01
N PHE A 669 -16.72 24.18 4.81
CA PHE A 669 -16.51 24.08 6.25
C PHE A 669 -15.50 22.98 6.62
N MET A 670 -15.47 21.86 5.88
CA MET A 670 -14.44 20.84 6.07
C MET A 670 -13.05 21.37 5.71
N LEU A 671 -12.93 22.13 4.62
CA LEU A 671 -11.68 22.79 4.24
C LEU A 671 -11.23 23.79 5.30
N ALA A 672 -12.13 24.62 5.83
CA ALA A 672 -11.82 25.56 6.90
C ALA A 672 -11.36 24.85 8.19
N ALA A 673 -12.01 23.73 8.57
CA ALA A 673 -11.60 22.89 9.69
C ALA A 673 -10.17 22.36 9.49
N ASN A 674 -9.91 21.79 8.32
CA ASN A 674 -8.60 21.24 7.96
C ASN A 674 -7.49 22.31 8.00
N VAL A 675 -7.72 23.50 7.43
CA VAL A 675 -6.75 24.62 7.47
C VAL A 675 -6.53 25.09 8.91
N SER A 676 -7.59 25.35 9.66
CA SER A 676 -7.52 25.80 11.05
C SER A 676 -6.74 24.81 11.93
N VAL A 677 -6.97 23.51 11.75
CA VAL A 677 -6.25 22.46 12.50
C VAL A 677 -4.78 22.40 12.06
N ALA A 678 -4.50 22.49 10.75
CA ALA A 678 -3.13 22.49 10.24
C ALA A 678 -2.30 23.63 10.84
N GLU A 679 -2.86 24.84 10.92
CA GLU A 679 -2.22 25.99 11.55
C GLU A 679 -1.94 25.76 13.04
N LYS A 680 -2.94 25.24 13.77
CA LYS A 680 -2.83 24.96 15.21
C LYS A 680 -1.75 23.92 15.52
N ILE A 681 -1.72 22.81 14.79
CA ILE A 681 -0.73 21.75 15.03
C ILE A 681 0.67 22.20 14.62
N LEU A 682 0.82 22.89 13.48
CA LEU A 682 2.14 23.34 13.00
C LEU A 682 2.74 24.39 13.95
N LYS A 683 1.92 25.30 14.47
CA LYS A 683 2.35 26.30 15.47
C LYS A 683 2.93 25.66 16.72
N HIS A 684 2.37 24.53 17.16
CA HIS A 684 2.81 23.84 18.39
C HIS A 684 3.91 22.80 18.12
N PHE A 685 3.88 22.14 16.97
CA PHE A 685 4.80 21.09 16.55
C PHE A 685 5.41 21.38 15.16
N PRO A 686 6.32 22.37 15.04
CA PRO A 686 6.81 22.84 13.74
C PRO A 686 7.61 21.79 12.97
N VAL A 687 8.25 20.84 13.65
CA VAL A 687 9.18 19.87 13.03
C VAL A 687 8.51 18.50 12.80
N PHE A 688 7.38 18.20 13.43
CA PHE A 688 6.76 16.87 13.37
C PHE A 688 5.22 16.93 13.29
N SER A 689 4.70 17.88 12.52
CA SER A 689 3.27 17.89 12.15
C SER A 689 3.03 17.07 10.89
N LEU A 690 1.95 16.28 10.87
CA LEU A 690 1.49 15.60 9.66
C LEU A 690 0.62 16.56 8.84
N LEU A 691 1.09 16.89 7.65
CA LEU A 691 0.45 17.83 6.72
C LEU A 691 0.18 17.16 5.39
N ARG A 692 -0.60 17.81 4.52
CA ARG A 692 -0.89 17.36 3.15
C ARG A 692 -0.70 18.50 2.18
N ARG A 693 0.13 18.30 1.16
CA ARG A 693 0.39 19.28 0.10
C ARG A 693 -0.05 18.77 -1.26
N HIS A 694 -0.16 19.69 -2.20
CA HIS A 694 -0.35 19.40 -3.62
C HIS A 694 0.71 20.19 -4.39
N PRO A 695 1.81 19.54 -4.81
CA PRO A 695 2.87 20.22 -5.55
C PRO A 695 2.37 20.84 -6.85
N SER A 696 2.98 21.93 -7.28
CA SER A 696 2.69 22.52 -8.59
C SER A 696 3.10 21.55 -9.70
N PRO A 697 2.24 21.30 -10.71
CA PRO A 697 2.62 20.51 -11.88
C PRO A 697 3.75 21.20 -12.65
N THR A 698 4.67 20.41 -13.20
CA THR A 698 5.70 20.95 -14.09
C THR A 698 5.09 21.27 -15.45
N ARG A 699 5.76 22.11 -16.24
CA ARG A 699 5.26 22.48 -17.57
C ARG A 699 5.16 21.26 -18.49
N GLU A 700 6.09 20.32 -18.35
CA GLU A 700 6.16 19.08 -19.13
C GLU A 700 4.95 18.18 -18.86
N MET A 701 4.47 18.12 -17.61
CA MET A 701 3.25 17.37 -17.26
C MET A 701 2.00 17.98 -17.91
N LEU A 702 1.98 19.31 -18.09
CA LEU A 702 0.89 20.05 -18.73
C LEU A 702 1.03 20.14 -20.26
N GLU A 703 2.21 19.89 -20.82
CA GLU A 703 2.50 20.04 -22.25
C GLU A 703 1.55 19.24 -23.16
N PRO A 704 1.17 17.97 -22.85
CA PRO A 704 0.16 17.26 -23.64
C PRO A 704 -1.18 17.99 -23.67
N LEU A 705 -1.64 18.51 -22.51
CA LEU A 705 -2.86 19.30 -22.41
C LEU A 705 -2.75 20.59 -23.22
N LEU A 706 -1.62 21.30 -23.12
CA LEU A 706 -1.39 22.54 -23.85
C LEU A 706 -1.42 22.34 -25.37
N ARG A 707 -0.80 21.26 -25.87
CA ARG A 707 -0.83 20.90 -27.29
C ARG A 707 -2.23 20.55 -27.75
N THR A 708 -2.96 19.74 -26.98
CA THR A 708 -4.35 19.39 -27.30
C THR A 708 -5.26 20.61 -27.28
N ALA A 709 -5.13 21.48 -26.28
CA ALA A 709 -5.88 22.74 -26.18
C ALA A 709 -5.58 23.66 -27.36
N ALA A 710 -4.31 23.85 -27.72
CA ALA A 710 -3.91 24.68 -28.85
C ALA A 710 -4.45 24.14 -30.19
N ALA A 711 -4.48 22.81 -30.37
CA ALA A 711 -5.03 22.17 -31.56
C ALA A 711 -6.54 22.43 -31.74
N VAL A 712 -7.28 22.67 -30.65
CA VAL A 712 -8.70 23.05 -30.69
C VAL A 712 -8.91 24.57 -30.55
N GLY A 713 -7.85 25.38 -30.67
CA GLY A 713 -7.91 26.84 -30.64
C GLY A 713 -8.00 27.47 -29.25
N LEU A 714 -7.73 26.71 -28.18
CA LEU A 714 -7.69 27.21 -26.80
C LEU A 714 -6.25 27.52 -26.37
N ASN A 715 -6.08 28.65 -25.67
CA ASN A 715 -4.81 28.99 -25.02
C ASN A 715 -4.98 28.94 -23.49
N LEU A 716 -4.34 27.98 -22.85
CA LEU A 716 -4.37 27.81 -21.39
C LEU A 716 -3.12 28.45 -20.77
N ASP A 717 -3.33 29.31 -19.77
CA ASP A 717 -2.24 29.95 -19.03
C ASP A 717 -1.86 29.12 -17.81
N VAL A 718 -0.64 28.61 -17.79
CA VAL A 718 -0.13 27.72 -16.73
C VAL A 718 0.86 28.42 -15.80
N SER A 719 0.94 29.76 -15.84
CA SER A 719 1.86 30.56 -15.02
C SER A 719 1.57 30.47 -13.51
N SER A 720 0.31 30.26 -13.14
CA SER A 720 -0.15 30.08 -11.76
C SER A 720 -1.44 29.27 -11.71
N SER A 721 -1.83 28.78 -10.53
CA SER A 721 -3.13 28.11 -10.36
C SER A 721 -4.30 29.04 -10.69
N LYS A 722 -4.20 30.35 -10.38
CA LYS A 722 -5.21 31.35 -10.70
C LYS A 722 -5.34 31.57 -12.21
N ALA A 723 -4.23 31.76 -12.91
CA ALA A 723 -4.23 31.94 -14.36
C ALA A 723 -4.77 30.70 -15.09
N LEU A 724 -4.47 29.50 -14.56
CA LEU A 724 -5.03 28.25 -15.08
C LEU A 724 -6.52 28.14 -14.80
N ALA A 725 -6.98 28.49 -13.60
CA ALA A 725 -8.40 28.52 -13.27
C ALA A 725 -9.15 29.46 -14.22
N ASP A 726 -8.66 30.68 -14.39
CA ASP A 726 -9.28 31.70 -15.24
C ASP A 726 -9.31 31.24 -16.71
N SER A 727 -8.19 30.73 -17.24
CA SER A 727 -8.17 30.24 -18.63
C SER A 727 -9.07 29.01 -18.84
N LEU A 728 -9.21 28.12 -17.85
CA LEU A 728 -10.19 27.02 -17.88
C LEU A 728 -11.63 27.51 -17.79
N ASP A 729 -11.92 28.58 -17.04
CA ASP A 729 -13.26 29.17 -16.97
C ASP A 729 -13.67 29.79 -18.32
N HIS A 730 -12.72 30.36 -19.06
CA HIS A 730 -12.96 30.90 -20.41
C HIS A 730 -12.96 29.83 -21.52
N ALA A 731 -12.59 28.59 -21.23
CA ALA A 731 -12.55 27.50 -22.21
C ALA A 731 -13.97 26.95 -22.51
N VAL A 732 -14.77 27.75 -23.21
CA VAL A 732 -16.15 27.42 -23.60
C VAL A 732 -16.20 27.02 -25.07
N GLY A 733 -16.97 25.98 -25.38
CA GLY A 733 -17.24 25.51 -26.75
C GLY A 733 -18.73 25.32 -26.98
N ASP A 734 -19.12 24.90 -28.18
CA ASP A 734 -20.54 24.73 -28.56
C ASP A 734 -21.26 23.66 -27.74
N ASP A 735 -20.53 22.61 -27.32
CA ASP A 735 -21.03 21.56 -26.43
C ASP A 735 -20.84 21.96 -24.95
N PRO A 736 -21.91 22.00 -24.13
CA PRO A 736 -21.79 22.23 -22.68
C PRO A 736 -20.82 21.27 -21.96
N TYR A 737 -20.59 20.08 -22.51
CA TYR A 737 -19.63 19.10 -21.97
C TYR A 737 -18.17 19.45 -22.26
N PHE A 738 -17.89 20.30 -23.25
CA PHE A 738 -16.53 20.65 -23.67
C PHE A 738 -15.67 21.20 -22.53
N ASN A 739 -16.20 22.16 -21.77
CA ASN A 739 -15.47 22.72 -20.63
C ASN A 739 -15.16 21.65 -19.57
N LYS A 740 -16.13 20.76 -19.31
CA LYS A 740 -15.96 19.65 -18.37
C LYS A 740 -14.89 18.67 -18.86
N LEU A 741 -14.83 18.38 -20.16
CA LEU A 741 -13.81 17.53 -20.76
C LEU A 741 -12.40 18.12 -20.61
N ILE A 742 -12.22 19.41 -20.92
CA ILE A 742 -10.91 20.08 -20.76
C ILE A 742 -10.49 20.06 -19.28
N ARG A 743 -11.42 20.28 -18.34
CA ARG A 743 -11.12 20.15 -16.90
C ARG A 743 -10.74 18.73 -16.49
N ILE A 744 -11.38 17.70 -17.04
CA ILE A 744 -11.01 16.30 -16.78
C ILE A 744 -9.59 16.02 -17.28
N LEU A 745 -9.23 16.51 -18.47
CA LEU A 745 -7.87 16.39 -19.01
C LEU A 745 -6.87 17.15 -18.13
N ALA A 746 -7.21 18.37 -17.70
CA ALA A 746 -6.39 19.16 -16.78
C ALA A 746 -6.13 18.41 -15.47
N THR A 747 -7.16 17.79 -14.87
CA THR A 747 -7.02 16.97 -13.66
C THR A 747 -6.00 15.83 -13.84
N ARG A 748 -5.96 15.20 -15.01
CA ARG A 748 -5.03 14.07 -15.29
C ARG A 748 -3.58 14.52 -15.42
N CYS A 749 -3.35 15.78 -15.78
CA CYS A 749 -2.03 16.38 -15.88
C CYS A 749 -1.51 16.97 -14.55
N MET A 750 -2.33 17.00 -13.50
CA MET A 750 -1.93 17.49 -12.17
C MET A 750 -1.01 16.51 -11.47
N THR A 751 -0.23 17.00 -10.49
CA THR A 751 0.50 16.11 -9.60
C THR A 751 -0.42 15.45 -8.58
N GLN A 752 0.05 14.39 -7.93
CA GLN A 752 -0.69 13.79 -6.83
C GLN A 752 -0.49 14.61 -5.55
N ALA A 753 -1.58 14.87 -4.82
CA ALA A 753 -1.49 15.40 -3.46
C ALA A 753 -0.95 14.33 -2.49
N VAL A 754 0.00 14.72 -1.64
CA VAL A 754 0.75 13.81 -0.75
C VAL A 754 0.79 14.31 0.69
N TYR A 755 0.73 13.38 1.63
CA TYR A 755 1.06 13.60 3.03
C TYR A 755 2.56 13.73 3.23
N PHE A 756 2.97 14.54 4.19
CA PHE A 756 4.37 14.74 4.54
C PHE A 756 4.52 15.18 6.00
N CYS A 757 5.72 14.98 6.56
CA CYS A 757 6.10 15.52 7.85
C CYS A 757 6.64 16.95 7.67
N SER A 758 6.18 17.90 8.48
CA SER A 758 6.57 19.31 8.35
C SER A 758 8.09 19.52 8.44
N GLY A 759 8.82 18.71 9.21
CA GLY A 759 10.28 18.79 9.31
C GLY A 759 11.04 18.35 8.05
N ASP A 760 10.38 17.73 7.08
CA ASP A 760 11.02 17.25 5.83
C ASP A 760 11.14 18.32 4.75
N LEU A 761 10.27 19.33 4.78
CA LEU A 761 10.15 20.33 3.71
C LEU A 761 10.24 21.74 4.27
N SER A 762 10.60 22.69 3.40
CA SER A 762 10.57 24.11 3.76
C SER A 762 9.12 24.64 3.78
N PRO A 763 8.78 25.68 4.57
CA PRO A 763 7.42 26.22 4.63
C PRO A 763 6.84 26.67 3.30
N GLN A 764 7.67 27.09 2.35
CA GLN A 764 7.24 27.49 1.00
C GLN A 764 6.66 26.30 0.20
N GLU A 765 7.10 25.08 0.54
CA GLU A 765 6.70 23.84 -0.12
C GLU A 765 5.44 23.21 0.46
N TYR A 766 4.86 23.79 1.53
CA TYR A 766 3.63 23.30 2.17
C TYR A 766 2.38 23.60 1.36
N HIS A 767 2.51 24.49 0.38
CA HIS A 767 1.41 24.98 -0.44
C HIS A 767 0.61 23.84 -1.11
N HIS A 768 -0.70 24.02 -1.16
CA HIS A 768 -1.62 23.11 -1.82
C HIS A 768 -2.17 23.75 -3.09
N TYR A 769 -1.52 23.47 -4.23
CA TYR A 769 -1.78 24.07 -5.54
C TYR A 769 -3.27 24.06 -5.92
N GLY A 770 -3.92 22.90 -5.89
CA GLY A 770 -5.34 22.79 -6.29
C GLY A 770 -6.35 23.52 -5.38
N LEU A 771 -6.01 23.75 -4.11
CA LEU A 771 -6.89 24.42 -3.15
C LEU A 771 -6.55 25.90 -2.96
N ALA A 772 -5.45 26.37 -3.56
CA ALA A 772 -4.84 27.66 -3.30
C ALA A 772 -4.68 27.96 -1.79
N ALA A 773 -4.31 26.95 -1.01
CA ALA A 773 -4.11 27.06 0.44
C ALA A 773 -2.62 27.04 0.77
N PRO A 774 -2.10 27.96 1.61
CA PRO A 774 -0.69 27.96 2.01
C PRO A 774 -0.32 26.78 2.91
N LEU A 775 -1.30 26.26 3.66
CA LEU A 775 -1.13 25.16 4.61
C LEU A 775 -2.40 24.32 4.65
N TYR A 776 -2.26 22.99 4.69
CA TYR A 776 -3.39 22.07 4.69
C TYR A 776 -3.04 20.73 5.36
N THR A 777 -4.04 20.07 5.93
CA THR A 777 -3.97 18.70 6.44
C THR A 777 -5.34 18.02 6.32
N HIS A 778 -5.45 16.75 6.73
CA HIS A 778 -6.75 16.08 6.86
C HIS A 778 -7.06 15.78 8.33
N PHE A 779 -8.22 16.24 8.78
CA PHE A 779 -8.73 16.10 10.14
C PHE A 779 -10.17 15.56 10.18
N THR A 780 -10.95 15.80 9.13
CA THR A 780 -12.42 15.68 9.14
C THR A 780 -12.97 14.28 8.91
N SER A 781 -12.13 13.23 8.78
CA SER A 781 -12.63 11.88 8.53
C SER A 781 -11.79 10.76 9.18
N PRO A 782 -11.64 10.75 10.51
CA PRO A 782 -10.84 9.76 11.23
C PRO A 782 -11.43 8.34 11.23
N ILE A 783 -12.70 8.14 10.87
CA ILE A 783 -13.28 6.78 10.74
C ILE A 783 -12.65 6.05 9.55
N ARG A 784 -12.33 6.78 8.48
CA ARG A 784 -11.90 6.22 7.19
C ARG A 784 -10.48 6.57 6.76
N ARG A 785 -9.76 7.43 7.50
CA ARG A 785 -8.38 7.82 7.20
C ARG A 785 -7.52 7.85 8.46
N TYR A 786 -6.42 7.10 8.44
CA TYR A 786 -5.50 7.05 9.57
C TYR A 786 -4.69 8.35 9.72
N ALA A 787 -4.49 9.10 8.63
CA ALA A 787 -3.91 10.44 8.67
C ALA A 787 -4.67 11.35 9.65
N ASP A 788 -6.00 11.34 9.57
CA ASP A 788 -6.86 12.12 10.45
C ASP A 788 -6.75 11.66 11.91
N VAL A 789 -6.63 10.35 12.17
CA VAL A 789 -6.37 9.83 13.53
C VAL A 789 -5.07 10.39 14.11
N ILE A 790 -4.00 10.48 13.31
CA ILE A 790 -2.72 11.09 13.73
C ILE A 790 -2.91 12.59 13.99
N VAL A 791 -3.60 13.30 13.10
CA VAL A 791 -3.87 14.73 13.25
C VAL A 791 -4.73 15.01 14.49
N HIS A 792 -5.71 14.16 14.81
CA HIS A 792 -6.49 14.24 16.05
C HIS A 792 -5.60 14.08 17.29
N ARG A 793 -4.63 13.15 17.27
CA ARG A 793 -3.66 12.97 18.36
C ARG A 793 -2.75 14.19 18.51
N LEU A 794 -2.26 14.74 17.40
CA LEU A 794 -1.46 15.98 17.39
C LEU A 794 -2.27 17.16 17.93
N LEU A 795 -3.52 17.33 17.49
CA LEU A 795 -4.39 18.41 17.96
C LEU A 795 -4.67 18.26 19.47
N ALA A 796 -5.02 17.07 19.93
CA ALA A 796 -5.24 16.82 21.36
C ALA A 796 -3.99 17.11 22.20
N ALA A 797 -2.80 16.76 21.71
CA ALA A 797 -1.54 17.09 22.37
C ALA A 797 -1.23 18.59 22.36
N SER A 798 -1.56 19.31 21.29
CA SER A 798 -1.40 20.78 21.20
C SER A 798 -2.34 21.57 22.11
N LEU A 799 -3.33 20.89 22.68
CA LEU A 799 -4.27 21.38 23.68
C LEU A 799 -3.96 20.84 25.08
N GLU A 800 -2.84 20.11 25.24
CA GLU A 800 -2.40 19.50 26.50
C GLU A 800 -3.39 18.49 27.10
N ILE A 801 -4.32 17.97 26.30
CA ILE A 801 -5.32 16.98 26.72
C ILE A 801 -4.66 15.62 26.93
N TYR A 802 -3.81 15.21 25.99
CA TYR A 802 -3.09 13.94 26.02
C TYR A 802 -1.62 14.15 25.65
N LYS A 803 -0.74 13.30 26.17
CA LYS A 803 0.67 13.30 25.74
C LYS A 803 0.78 12.70 24.33
N LEU A 804 1.58 13.34 23.48
CA LEU A 804 1.85 12.82 22.14
C LEU A 804 2.67 11.52 22.23
N PRO A 805 2.22 10.42 21.61
CA PRO A 805 3.01 9.18 21.54
C PRO A 805 4.40 9.40 20.95
N SER A 806 5.42 8.70 21.49
CA SER A 806 6.82 8.87 21.08
C SER A 806 7.07 8.56 19.61
N ILE A 807 6.28 7.65 19.01
CA ILE A 807 6.33 7.31 17.58
C ILE A 807 6.12 8.52 16.66
N PHE A 808 5.33 9.50 17.10
CA PHE A 808 5.05 10.72 16.32
C PHE A 808 6.03 11.86 16.61
N GLN A 809 6.91 11.71 17.59
CA GLN A 809 7.98 12.66 17.90
C GLN A 809 9.25 12.38 17.09
N ASP A 810 9.37 11.17 16.53
CA ASP A 810 10.51 10.75 15.70
C ASP A 810 10.23 11.05 14.22
N ARG A 811 10.96 12.04 13.68
CA ARG A 811 10.79 12.51 12.29
C ARG A 811 10.87 11.37 11.26
N PRO A 812 11.95 10.57 11.19
CA PRO A 812 12.02 9.39 10.33
C PRO A 812 10.82 8.43 10.41
N GLN A 813 10.26 8.22 11.60
CA GLN A 813 9.09 7.34 11.75
C GLN A 813 7.84 8.00 11.18
N LEU A 814 7.62 9.29 11.45
CA LEU A 814 6.49 10.03 10.88
C LEU A 814 6.59 10.14 9.35
N THR A 815 7.79 10.31 8.79
CA THR A 815 8.03 10.25 7.33
C THR A 815 7.65 8.88 6.78
N SER A 816 8.09 7.79 7.42
CA SER A 816 7.72 6.43 7.00
C SER A 816 6.20 6.18 7.07
N ILE A 817 5.52 6.76 8.05
CA ILE A 817 4.05 6.69 8.16
C ILE A 817 3.40 7.48 7.03
N ALA A 818 3.87 8.70 6.74
CA ALA A 818 3.37 9.52 5.63
C ALA A 818 3.53 8.79 4.27
N ASP A 819 4.68 8.15 4.04
CA ASP A 819 4.93 7.36 2.84
C ASP A 819 3.96 6.17 2.71
N ASN A 820 3.70 5.46 3.81
CA ASN A 820 2.71 4.38 3.82
C ASN A 820 1.29 4.92 3.56
N LEU A 821 0.91 6.05 4.15
CA LEU A 821 -0.39 6.69 3.90
C LEU A 821 -0.54 7.09 2.43
N ASN A 822 0.50 7.65 1.82
CA ASN A 822 0.52 8.00 0.39
C ASN A 822 0.36 6.77 -0.49
N TYR A 823 1.10 5.70 -0.18
CA TYR A 823 1.01 4.42 -0.88
C TYR A 823 -0.40 3.83 -0.80
N ARG A 824 -0.96 3.69 0.41
CA ARG A 824 -2.31 3.15 0.65
C ARG A 824 -3.39 4.00 -0.02
N HIS A 825 -3.28 5.33 0.05
CA HIS A 825 -4.24 6.24 -0.56
C HIS A 825 -4.26 6.11 -2.09
N ARG A 826 -3.08 6.04 -2.73
CA ARG A 826 -2.97 5.85 -4.18
C ARG A 826 -3.59 4.52 -4.61
N ASN A 827 -3.25 3.45 -3.91
CA ASN A 827 -3.77 2.13 -4.20
C ASN A 827 -5.29 2.04 -4.03
N ALA A 828 -5.84 2.66 -2.97
CA ALA A 828 -7.29 2.73 -2.76
C ALA A 828 -8.01 3.45 -3.92
N GLN A 829 -7.44 4.55 -4.41
CA GLN A 829 -7.96 5.28 -5.57
C GLN A 829 -7.90 4.45 -6.86
N MET A 830 -6.81 3.71 -7.07
CA MET A 830 -6.65 2.82 -8.22
C MET A 830 -7.65 1.65 -8.17
N ALA A 831 -7.84 1.03 -7.01
CA ALA A 831 -8.83 -0.03 -6.80
C ALA A 831 -10.26 0.46 -7.04
N GLY A 832 -10.61 1.66 -6.55
CA GLY A 832 -11.92 2.28 -6.80
C GLY A 832 -12.18 2.49 -8.29
N ARG A 833 -11.20 3.03 -9.04
CA ARG A 833 -11.30 3.22 -10.50
C ARG A 833 -11.42 1.89 -11.25
N ALA A 834 -10.59 0.91 -10.91
CA ALA A 834 -10.63 -0.42 -11.52
C ALA A 834 -11.96 -1.13 -11.24
N SER A 835 -12.55 -0.94 -10.05
CA SER A 835 -13.88 -1.46 -9.73
C SER A 835 -14.98 -0.82 -10.59
N VAL A 836 -14.93 0.49 -10.80
CA VAL A 836 -15.85 1.20 -11.71
C VAL A 836 -15.70 0.69 -13.14
N GLU A 837 -14.48 0.51 -13.62
CA GLU A 837 -14.20 -0.04 -14.95
C GLU A 837 -14.78 -1.46 -15.10
N LEU A 838 -14.49 -2.35 -14.15
CA LEU A 838 -15.02 -3.72 -14.13
C LEU A 838 -16.55 -3.74 -14.20
N HIS A 839 -17.22 -2.94 -13.36
CA HIS A 839 -18.68 -2.89 -13.33
C HIS A 839 -19.28 -2.25 -14.58
N THR A 840 -18.58 -1.29 -15.19
CA THR A 840 -18.96 -0.74 -16.51
C THR A 840 -18.94 -1.83 -17.58
N LEU A 841 -17.89 -2.65 -17.62
CA LEU A 841 -17.78 -3.76 -18.56
C LEU A 841 -18.87 -4.81 -18.32
N ILE A 842 -19.15 -5.17 -17.06
CA ILE A 842 -20.24 -6.10 -16.71
C ILE A 842 -21.60 -5.57 -17.17
N TYR A 843 -21.86 -4.27 -16.94
CA TYR A 843 -23.08 -3.59 -17.33
C TYR A 843 -23.31 -3.68 -18.86
N PHE A 844 -22.29 -3.32 -19.65
CA PHE A 844 -22.41 -3.37 -21.12
C PHE A 844 -22.45 -4.79 -21.68
N ARG A 845 -21.75 -5.77 -21.06
CA ARG A 845 -21.79 -7.18 -21.47
C ARG A 845 -23.22 -7.75 -21.50
N LYS A 846 -24.09 -7.29 -20.60
CA LYS A 846 -25.49 -7.76 -20.47
C LYS A 846 -26.49 -7.03 -21.37
N ARG A 847 -26.06 -5.98 -22.09
CA ARG A 847 -26.90 -5.12 -22.93
C ARG A 847 -26.30 -5.03 -24.34
N HIS A 848 -26.49 -6.11 -25.10
CA HIS A 848 -26.21 -6.15 -26.54
C HIS A 848 -27.38 -5.61 -27.35
#